data_AF-A0A7Z0M964-F1
#
_entry.id   AF-A0A7Z0M964-F1
#
_cell.length_a   1.000
_cell.length_b   1.000
_cell.length_c   1.000
_cell.angle_alpha   90.00
_cell.angle_beta   90.00
_cell.angle_gamma   90.00
#
_symmetry.space_group_name_H-M   'P 1'
#
loop_
_entity.id
_entity.type
_entity.pdbx_description
1 polymer ?
#
loop_
_entity_poly.entity_id
_entity_poly.type
_entity_poly.pdbx_seq_one_letter_code
_entity_poly.pdbx_strand_id
1 'polypeptide(L)'
;MTTPSMFIPSDPLFPLQWHLLNQGQLPGTAAGYDINVVPVWPDYTGRGVIVGIIDDGMDESHPDLVSNYRQDLAWDISLDQPGSSARHPTDGHGVAVAGLIAAAVDNGIGGAGVAWGSEFTMYRLNMHDTTLDKLLEQFRLAAEKTVAHGIDISSNSWGPGIAGMNHEFLSGFHAVGRYMVESGREGLGVVTLSSGGNYRAEGMNSNYDPMDNSPWVIVVAASDQQGGVASYSTPGASILITAPGSDPDSMVTTDRQSTDGYNTAPGVAGDYTYHFNGTSAATPIAAGVVALMLEANAGLGYRDVQEILAYSAKRATFLDREYDHAYNGARDWNGGALLASHDFGYGHIDAHAAVRLAESWMKLGTASNLILEQGLVAQPSLAAGAGQQVTATARFAPDYRVEQMAVTINVETDALDGIILELTSPAGTVSRLMTTMPDDDDEDDDDDDSGTLHYTLNTVLNWGESLAGEWTLTLANTGEGTIHVGDWSILAYAAGNASGGTQIFTDEFTRFTNEQPGRGMLDAVNGSTLNAAAVTSDVGFDLSGGASRIGGTDVTLADAGGFRHLISGDGNDILIGNGASNILMAGRGDNHLDGGGGLDVVRLIGDFANYEIERFEDRVSVRGNGLAEGSVDTLYNVELLHFADRVVLAHIPVDMQPNVFDEASYLAQNPDVEAAVLALQITSGFDHYMRWGEAEGRNPNALFDAQWYLAANPDVAQAIHNETMFSAYQHYRAMGWKEGRNPSAWMDAAAYLAGNPDVAAAQVNPLQHYLEYGIYEDRIISALGVEMWA
;
A
#
# COMPACT_ATOMS: atom_id res chain seq x y z
N MET A 1 -0.70 -27.52 -13.70
CA MET A 1 -0.40 -26.26 -14.38
C MET A 1 -1.64 -25.79 -15.11
N THR A 2 -2.60 -25.29 -14.36
CA THR A 2 -3.57 -24.32 -14.87
C THR A 2 -2.79 -23.02 -15.04
N THR A 3 -2.63 -22.54 -16.27
CA THR A 3 -2.12 -21.19 -16.51
C THR A 3 -3.10 -20.22 -15.85
N PRO A 4 -2.64 -19.18 -15.11
CA PRO A 4 -3.56 -18.17 -14.59
C PRO A 4 -4.40 -17.61 -15.73
N SER A 5 -5.68 -17.38 -15.47
CA SER A 5 -6.55 -16.69 -16.43
C SER A 5 -5.93 -15.32 -16.71
N MET A 6 -5.76 -14.98 -17.98
CA MET A 6 -5.30 -13.64 -18.39
C MET A 6 -6.43 -13.00 -19.19
N PHE A 7 -6.73 -11.74 -18.89
CA PHE A 7 -7.64 -10.94 -19.70
C PHE A 7 -6.83 -10.06 -20.66
N ILE A 8 -7.07 -10.22 -21.95
CA ILE A 8 -6.41 -9.42 -23.00
C ILE A 8 -7.52 -8.66 -23.75
N PRO A 9 -7.58 -7.32 -23.62
CA PRO A 9 -8.53 -6.51 -24.37
C PRO A 9 -8.42 -6.74 -25.88
N SER A 10 -9.56 -6.74 -26.56
CA SER A 10 -9.67 -6.92 -28.02
C SER A 10 -9.55 -5.61 -28.81
N ASP A 11 -9.35 -4.49 -28.12
CA ASP A 11 -9.30 -3.15 -28.68
C ASP A 11 -8.12 -2.98 -29.65
N PRO A 12 -8.33 -2.28 -30.79
CA PRO A 12 -7.39 -2.26 -31.92
C PRO A 12 -6.02 -1.63 -31.60
N LEU A 13 -5.94 -0.73 -30.62
CA LEU A 13 -4.69 -0.06 -30.22
C LEU A 13 -4.01 -0.71 -29.02
N PHE A 14 -4.66 -1.65 -28.32
CA PHE A 14 -4.07 -2.36 -27.17
C PHE A 14 -2.70 -3.00 -27.50
N PRO A 15 -2.47 -3.62 -28.68
CA PRO A 15 -1.15 -4.16 -29.04
C PRO A 15 -0.01 -3.13 -29.07
N LEU A 16 -0.34 -1.84 -29.17
CA LEU A 16 0.63 -0.74 -29.17
C LEU A 16 0.86 -0.15 -27.76
N GLN A 17 0.02 -0.50 -26.77
CA GLN A 17 0.15 -0.05 -25.39
C GLN A 17 1.16 -0.90 -24.62
N TRP A 18 2.43 -0.73 -25.00
CA TRP A 18 3.56 -1.43 -24.37
C TRP A 18 3.59 -1.26 -22.85
N HIS A 19 3.10 -0.14 -22.32
CA HIS A 19 3.04 0.10 -20.87
C HIS A 19 2.12 -0.86 -20.12
N LEU A 20 1.11 -1.45 -20.78
CA LEU A 20 0.18 -2.43 -20.19
C LEU A 20 0.64 -3.87 -20.39
N LEU A 21 1.21 -4.16 -21.57
CA LEU A 21 1.75 -5.48 -21.91
C LEU A 21 2.90 -5.32 -22.92
N ASN A 22 4.12 -5.51 -22.46
CA ASN A 22 5.33 -5.42 -23.27
C ASN A 22 5.90 -6.81 -23.54
N GLN A 23 5.71 -7.29 -24.75
CA GLN A 23 6.26 -8.54 -25.27
C GLN A 23 7.45 -8.27 -26.21
N GLY A 24 7.98 -7.04 -26.24
CA GLY A 24 8.96 -6.61 -27.23
C GLY A 24 8.33 -6.39 -28.62
N GLN A 25 7.03 -6.09 -28.67
CA GLN A 25 6.26 -6.04 -29.90
C GLN A 25 6.50 -4.78 -30.74
N LEU A 26 7.07 -3.72 -30.15
CA LEU A 26 7.42 -2.48 -30.85
C LEU A 26 8.94 -2.29 -30.95
N PRO A 27 9.45 -1.67 -32.03
CA PRO A 27 10.86 -1.33 -32.13
C PRO A 27 11.34 -0.51 -30.94
N GLY A 28 12.47 -0.90 -30.34
CA GLY A 28 13.02 -0.22 -29.18
C GLY A 28 12.45 -0.66 -27.83
N THR A 29 11.39 -1.47 -27.79
CA THR A 29 10.85 -2.01 -26.52
C THR A 29 11.58 -3.27 -26.08
N ALA A 30 11.63 -3.51 -24.76
CA ALA A 30 12.11 -4.77 -24.21
C ALA A 30 10.99 -5.47 -23.42
N ALA A 31 10.86 -6.78 -23.60
CA ALA A 31 9.76 -7.55 -23.01
C ALA A 31 9.83 -7.53 -21.47
N GLY A 32 8.66 -7.45 -20.82
CA GLY A 32 8.53 -7.43 -19.36
C GLY A 32 8.76 -6.06 -18.70
N TYR A 33 8.98 -5.00 -19.49
CA TYR A 33 8.91 -3.60 -19.04
C TYR A 33 7.54 -3.01 -19.36
N ASP A 34 6.60 -3.42 -18.54
CA ASP A 34 5.23 -2.93 -18.44
C ASP A 34 4.88 -2.90 -16.94
N ILE A 35 3.67 -2.45 -16.62
CA ILE A 35 3.21 -2.39 -15.23
C ILE A 35 2.68 -3.72 -14.70
N ASN A 36 2.77 -4.83 -15.45
CA ASN A 36 2.30 -6.15 -15.03
C ASN A 36 0.80 -6.20 -14.61
N VAL A 37 -0.08 -5.52 -15.37
CA VAL A 37 -1.52 -5.39 -15.01
C VAL A 37 -2.42 -6.49 -15.57
N VAL A 38 -2.05 -7.11 -16.69
CA VAL A 38 -2.84 -8.19 -17.34
C VAL A 38 -3.29 -9.32 -16.41
N PRO A 39 -2.46 -9.84 -15.48
CA PRO A 39 -2.90 -10.88 -14.54
C PRO A 39 -3.83 -10.37 -13.44
N VAL A 40 -4.04 -9.06 -13.30
CA VAL A 40 -4.93 -8.44 -12.29
C VAL A 40 -6.36 -8.33 -12.79
N TRP A 41 -6.56 -8.01 -14.07
CA TRP A 41 -7.88 -7.74 -14.66
C TRP A 41 -8.95 -8.83 -14.57
N PRO A 42 -8.63 -10.13 -14.44
CA PRO A 42 -9.65 -11.14 -14.13
C PRO A 42 -10.39 -10.85 -12.81
N ASP A 43 -9.72 -10.24 -11.83
CA ASP A 43 -10.27 -10.00 -10.50
C ASP A 43 -10.66 -8.53 -10.28
N TYR A 44 -9.81 -7.59 -10.72
CA TYR A 44 -9.95 -6.16 -10.42
C TYR A 44 -9.77 -5.30 -11.67
N THR A 45 -10.67 -4.35 -11.83
CA THR A 45 -10.78 -3.48 -13.00
C THR A 45 -10.78 -1.99 -12.62
N GLY A 46 -10.76 -1.70 -11.32
CA GLY A 46 -10.92 -0.38 -10.70
C GLY A 46 -12.36 -0.05 -10.31
N ARG A 47 -13.25 -1.06 -10.27
CA ARG A 47 -14.70 -0.84 -10.10
C ARG A 47 -15.02 -0.24 -8.75
N GLY A 48 -15.93 0.73 -8.75
CA GLY A 48 -16.39 1.39 -7.52
C GLY A 48 -15.41 2.43 -6.98
N VAL A 49 -14.28 2.65 -7.66
CA VAL A 49 -13.31 3.70 -7.36
C VAL A 49 -13.52 4.88 -8.32
N ILE A 50 -13.51 6.09 -7.78
CA ILE A 50 -13.67 7.33 -8.57
C ILE A 50 -12.34 8.10 -8.60
N VAL A 51 -11.82 8.35 -9.81
CA VAL A 51 -10.60 9.15 -10.02
C VAL A 51 -10.97 10.58 -10.43
N GLY A 52 -10.52 11.56 -9.65
CA GLY A 52 -10.60 12.99 -9.99
C GLY A 52 -9.34 13.42 -10.71
N ILE A 53 -9.48 13.80 -11.98
CA ILE A 53 -8.39 14.31 -12.80
C ILE A 53 -8.41 15.84 -12.72
N ILE A 54 -7.30 16.45 -12.29
CA ILE A 54 -7.15 17.91 -12.24
C ILE A 54 -6.23 18.30 -13.40
N ASP A 55 -6.76 18.87 -14.48
CA ASP A 55 -6.02 19.08 -15.74
C ASP A 55 -6.66 20.17 -16.65
N ASP A 56 -6.23 20.30 -17.91
CA ASP A 56 -6.61 21.37 -18.85
C ASP A 56 -8.03 21.28 -19.44
N GLY A 57 -8.69 20.13 -19.29
CA GLY A 57 -10.07 19.91 -19.65
C GLY A 57 -10.34 18.53 -20.27
N MET A 58 -11.59 18.34 -20.66
CA MET A 58 -12.09 17.05 -21.16
C MET A 58 -12.82 17.20 -22.49
N ASP A 59 -12.69 16.22 -23.38
CA ASP A 59 -13.67 15.94 -24.42
C ASP A 59 -14.74 15.01 -23.85
N GLU A 60 -15.79 15.62 -23.30
CA GLU A 60 -16.85 14.94 -22.56
C GLU A 60 -17.65 13.93 -23.40
N SER A 61 -17.45 13.91 -24.72
CA SER A 61 -18.13 13.02 -25.66
C SER A 61 -17.23 11.95 -26.25
N HIS A 62 -15.97 11.88 -25.84
CA HIS A 62 -15.01 10.93 -26.42
C HIS A 62 -15.53 9.50 -26.29
N PRO A 63 -15.65 8.74 -27.40
CA PRO A 63 -16.38 7.48 -27.42
C PRO A 63 -15.75 6.39 -26.55
N ASP A 64 -14.44 6.48 -26.30
CA ASP A 64 -13.69 5.54 -25.45
C ASP A 64 -13.72 5.89 -23.96
N LEU A 65 -14.28 7.05 -23.60
CA LEU A 65 -14.24 7.60 -22.23
C LEU A 65 -15.63 7.83 -21.63
N VAL A 66 -16.62 8.13 -22.47
CA VAL A 66 -17.95 8.60 -22.04
C VAL A 66 -18.70 7.63 -21.13
N SER A 67 -18.44 6.31 -21.24
CA SER A 67 -19.09 5.31 -20.36
C SER A 67 -18.62 5.37 -18.92
N ASN A 68 -17.40 5.84 -18.69
CA ASN A 68 -16.75 5.90 -17.38
C ASN A 68 -16.71 7.34 -16.82
N TYR A 69 -17.12 8.33 -17.62
CA TYR A 69 -17.04 9.74 -17.25
C TYR A 69 -18.24 10.21 -16.41
N ARG A 70 -17.96 10.68 -15.20
CA ARG A 70 -18.90 11.30 -14.26
C ARG A 70 -19.04 12.79 -14.53
N GLN A 71 -19.75 13.10 -15.60
CA GLN A 71 -20.09 14.47 -16.00
C GLN A 71 -20.88 15.22 -14.91
N ASP A 72 -21.65 14.52 -14.08
CA ASP A 72 -22.41 15.09 -12.97
C ASP A 72 -21.52 15.67 -11.85
N LEU A 73 -20.27 15.24 -11.76
CA LEU A 73 -19.27 15.72 -10.79
C LEU A 73 -18.27 16.72 -11.40
N ALA A 74 -18.28 16.88 -12.73
CA ALA A 74 -17.30 17.68 -13.45
C ALA A 74 -17.41 19.17 -13.14
N TRP A 75 -16.25 19.84 -13.04
CA TRP A 75 -16.19 21.25 -12.64
C TRP A 75 -15.11 22.03 -13.37
N ASP A 76 -15.44 23.27 -13.76
CA ASP A 76 -14.51 24.22 -14.37
C ASP A 76 -14.02 25.09 -13.21
N ILE A 77 -12.87 24.72 -12.68
CA ILE A 77 -12.25 25.36 -11.52
C ILE A 77 -11.96 26.83 -11.82
N SER A 78 -11.54 27.12 -13.05
CA SER A 78 -11.19 28.49 -13.46
C SER A 78 -12.39 29.46 -13.48
N LEU A 79 -13.61 28.93 -13.55
CA LEU A 79 -14.86 29.71 -13.57
C LEU A 79 -15.78 29.42 -12.37
N ASP A 80 -15.38 28.50 -11.50
CA ASP A 80 -16.18 27.93 -10.40
C ASP A 80 -17.64 27.58 -10.82
N GLN A 81 -17.78 26.70 -11.82
CA GLN A 81 -19.09 26.25 -12.30
C GLN A 81 -19.07 24.78 -12.79
N PRO A 82 -20.23 24.10 -12.90
CA PRO A 82 -20.30 22.75 -13.47
C PRO A 82 -19.80 22.63 -14.92
N GLY A 83 -19.31 21.43 -15.25
CA GLY A 83 -18.76 21.06 -16.56
C GLY A 83 -17.24 21.28 -16.64
N SER A 84 -16.53 20.62 -17.55
CA SER A 84 -15.06 20.67 -17.59
C SER A 84 -14.50 20.60 -19.01
N SER A 85 -15.33 20.96 -19.99
CA SER A 85 -14.99 20.88 -21.39
C SER A 85 -13.70 21.64 -21.71
N ALA A 86 -12.80 21.00 -22.45
CA ALA A 86 -11.62 21.65 -23.03
C ALA A 86 -12.02 22.92 -23.80
N ARG A 87 -11.27 24.02 -23.65
CA ARG A 87 -11.65 25.34 -24.19
C ARG A 87 -10.71 25.89 -25.26
N HIS A 88 -9.46 25.43 -25.29
CA HIS A 88 -8.47 25.77 -26.30
C HIS A 88 -8.20 24.56 -27.21
N PRO A 89 -7.92 24.70 -28.52
CA PRO A 89 -7.63 23.56 -29.41
C PRO A 89 -6.49 22.66 -28.96
N THR A 90 -5.57 23.15 -28.13
CA THR A 90 -4.45 22.38 -27.58
C THR A 90 -4.73 21.79 -26.19
N ASP A 91 -5.91 22.03 -25.61
CA ASP A 91 -6.30 21.48 -24.29
C ASP A 91 -6.63 19.97 -24.44
N GLY A 92 -5.68 19.15 -24.88
CA GLY A 92 -5.83 17.71 -25.09
C GLY A 92 -5.17 16.86 -24.01
N HIS A 93 -4.44 17.48 -23.08
CA HIS A 93 -3.63 16.78 -22.11
C HIS A 93 -4.50 15.98 -21.13
N GLY A 94 -5.56 16.58 -20.58
CA GLY A 94 -6.48 15.92 -19.67
C GLY A 94 -7.23 14.75 -20.31
N VAL A 95 -7.46 14.79 -21.64
CA VAL A 95 -8.07 13.67 -22.39
C VAL A 95 -7.10 12.50 -22.53
N ALA A 96 -5.83 12.77 -22.81
CA ALA A 96 -4.79 11.73 -22.87
C ALA A 96 -4.55 11.07 -21.50
N VAL A 97 -4.53 11.88 -20.43
CA VAL A 97 -4.45 11.44 -19.03
C VAL A 97 -5.63 10.53 -18.68
N ALA A 98 -6.86 10.92 -19.04
CA ALA A 98 -8.06 10.12 -18.78
C ALA A 98 -8.03 8.75 -19.47
N GLY A 99 -7.54 8.67 -20.70
CA GLY A 99 -7.42 7.40 -21.43
C GLY A 99 -6.46 6.42 -20.80
N LEU A 100 -5.34 6.89 -20.26
CA LEU A 100 -4.38 6.03 -19.55
C LEU A 100 -4.98 5.44 -18.27
N ILE A 101 -5.89 6.16 -17.61
CA ILE A 101 -6.56 5.68 -16.40
C ILE A 101 -7.71 4.74 -16.75
N ALA A 102 -8.68 5.20 -17.53
CA ALA A 102 -10.03 4.60 -17.58
C ALA A 102 -10.65 4.56 -18.99
N ALA A 103 -9.86 4.50 -20.06
CA ALA A 103 -10.41 4.12 -21.37
C ALA A 103 -11.10 2.76 -21.28
N ALA A 104 -12.31 2.69 -21.85
CA ALA A 104 -13.11 1.47 -21.88
C ALA A 104 -12.41 0.37 -22.69
N VAL A 105 -12.82 -0.88 -22.49
CA VAL A 105 -12.27 -2.05 -23.19
C VAL A 105 -13.35 -2.85 -23.89
N ASP A 106 -12.94 -3.68 -24.86
CA ASP A 106 -13.77 -4.55 -25.69
C ASP A 106 -14.93 -3.84 -26.39
N ASN A 107 -14.75 -2.56 -26.72
CA ASN A 107 -15.76 -1.75 -27.43
C ASN A 107 -15.47 -1.65 -28.95
N GLY A 108 -14.32 -2.16 -29.40
CA GLY A 108 -13.92 -2.22 -30.81
C GLY A 108 -13.30 -0.93 -31.36
N ILE A 109 -12.96 0.02 -30.49
CA ILE A 109 -12.24 1.27 -30.81
C ILE A 109 -11.07 1.43 -29.82
N GLY A 110 -10.14 2.33 -30.11
CA GLY A 110 -9.16 2.76 -29.12
C GLY A 110 -8.30 1.66 -28.51
N GLY A 111 -7.95 1.88 -27.24
CA GLY A 111 -7.06 1.04 -26.44
C GLY A 111 -7.73 0.59 -25.15
N ALA A 112 -6.98 0.57 -24.05
CA ALA A 112 -7.46 0.23 -22.73
C ALA A 112 -6.88 1.18 -21.67
N GLY A 113 -7.67 1.55 -20.67
CA GLY A 113 -7.16 2.17 -19.45
C GLY A 113 -6.57 1.12 -18.50
N VAL A 114 -5.68 1.54 -17.60
CA VAL A 114 -5.15 0.66 -16.54
C VAL A 114 -6.29 0.15 -15.65
N ALA A 115 -7.21 1.03 -15.27
CA ALA A 115 -8.39 0.79 -14.45
C ALA A 115 -9.65 1.09 -15.26
N TRP A 116 -9.84 0.35 -16.35
CA TRP A 116 -10.93 0.52 -17.33
C TRP A 116 -12.35 0.34 -16.75
N GLY A 117 -12.47 -0.20 -15.54
CA GLY A 117 -13.72 -0.31 -14.78
C GLY A 117 -13.94 0.79 -13.75
N SER A 118 -12.98 1.71 -13.56
CA SER A 118 -13.15 2.89 -12.71
C SER A 118 -14.03 3.94 -13.36
N GLU A 119 -14.71 4.72 -12.51
CA GLU A 119 -15.31 5.97 -12.92
C GLU A 119 -14.29 7.11 -12.76
N PHE A 120 -14.42 8.18 -13.53
CA PHE A 120 -13.57 9.36 -13.35
C PHE A 120 -14.34 10.67 -13.61
N THR A 121 -13.84 11.76 -13.05
CA THR A 121 -14.33 13.12 -13.34
C THR A 121 -13.18 14.08 -13.60
N MET A 122 -13.47 15.25 -14.14
CA MET A 122 -12.47 16.26 -14.51
C MET A 122 -12.73 17.59 -13.78
N TYR A 123 -11.67 18.11 -13.19
CA TYR A 123 -11.57 19.42 -12.58
C TYR A 123 -10.68 20.30 -13.45
N ARG A 124 -11.31 21.06 -14.35
CA ARG A 124 -10.59 21.82 -15.37
C ARG A 124 -9.91 23.04 -14.77
N LEU A 125 -8.58 23.10 -14.89
CA LEU A 125 -7.75 24.26 -14.65
C LEU A 125 -7.65 25.16 -15.90
N ASN A 126 -7.39 26.45 -15.69
CA ASN A 126 -6.87 27.31 -16.75
C ASN A 126 -5.34 27.35 -16.69
N MET A 127 -4.69 26.74 -17.68
CA MET A 127 -3.22 26.64 -17.75
C MET A 127 -2.55 27.68 -18.66
N HIS A 128 -3.31 28.46 -19.44
CA HIS A 128 -2.74 29.40 -20.43
C HIS A 128 -2.45 30.81 -19.89
N ASP A 129 -3.11 31.21 -18.80
CA ASP A 129 -3.03 32.57 -18.23
C ASP A 129 -3.18 32.53 -16.70
N THR A 130 -2.25 31.82 -16.05
CA THR A 130 -2.26 31.61 -14.59
C THR A 130 -0.99 32.14 -13.93
N THR A 131 -1.16 32.86 -12.83
CA THR A 131 -0.06 33.20 -11.92
C THR A 131 0.04 32.10 -10.86
N LEU A 132 1.15 32.03 -10.11
CA LEU A 132 1.29 31.08 -9.00
C LEU A 132 0.13 31.18 -8.00
N ASP A 133 -0.23 32.39 -7.54
CA ASP A 133 -1.36 32.59 -6.63
C ASP A 133 -2.69 32.07 -7.19
N LYS A 134 -2.95 32.27 -8.49
CA LYS A 134 -4.16 31.77 -9.15
C LYS A 134 -4.13 30.25 -9.27
N LEU A 135 -2.97 29.65 -9.51
CA LEU A 135 -2.81 28.21 -9.56
C LEU A 135 -3.10 27.58 -8.19
N LEU A 136 -2.56 28.16 -7.11
CA LEU A 136 -2.84 27.71 -5.75
C LEU A 136 -4.34 27.84 -5.39
N GLU A 137 -4.99 28.95 -5.76
CA GLU A 137 -6.43 29.11 -5.51
C GLU A 137 -7.28 28.11 -6.31
N GLN A 138 -6.90 27.86 -7.57
CA GLN A 138 -7.55 26.83 -8.36
C GLN A 138 -7.35 25.44 -7.73
N PHE A 139 -6.14 25.10 -7.29
CA PHE A 139 -5.88 23.82 -6.64
C PHE A 139 -6.67 23.66 -5.33
N ARG A 140 -6.75 24.72 -4.53
CA ARG A 140 -7.56 24.76 -3.31
C ARG A 140 -9.03 24.44 -3.60
N LEU A 141 -9.62 25.09 -4.62
CA LEU A 141 -11.00 24.82 -5.02
C LEU A 141 -11.16 23.40 -5.59
N ALA A 142 -10.20 22.91 -6.37
CA ALA A 142 -10.22 21.55 -6.90
C ALA A 142 -10.20 20.50 -5.78
N ALA A 143 -9.40 20.70 -4.73
CA ALA A 143 -9.38 19.84 -3.54
C ALA A 143 -10.70 19.89 -2.76
N GLU A 144 -11.32 21.06 -2.62
CA GLU A 144 -12.65 21.19 -2.01
C GLU A 144 -13.70 20.37 -2.77
N LYS A 145 -13.70 20.44 -4.11
CA LYS A 145 -14.60 19.64 -4.96
C LYS A 145 -14.27 18.15 -4.86
N THR A 146 -13.00 17.79 -4.88
CA THR A 146 -12.52 16.41 -4.75
C THR A 146 -13.08 15.75 -3.48
N VAL A 147 -12.93 16.41 -2.33
CA VAL A 147 -13.47 15.90 -1.05
C VAL A 147 -15.00 15.92 -1.05
N ALA A 148 -15.63 17.00 -1.50
CA ALA A 148 -17.09 17.14 -1.49
C ALA A 148 -17.81 16.14 -2.40
N HIS A 149 -17.17 15.73 -3.51
CA HIS A 149 -17.71 14.77 -4.46
C HIS A 149 -17.38 13.31 -4.09
N GLY A 150 -16.64 13.07 -2.99
CA GLY A 150 -16.28 11.72 -2.56
C GLY A 150 -15.30 11.03 -3.50
N ILE A 151 -14.35 11.79 -4.07
CA ILE A 151 -13.30 11.24 -4.94
C ILE A 151 -12.30 10.42 -4.12
N ASP A 152 -11.90 9.27 -4.65
CA ASP A 152 -10.93 8.39 -3.99
C ASP A 152 -9.48 8.78 -4.31
N ILE A 153 -9.21 9.11 -5.57
CA ILE A 153 -7.87 9.35 -6.10
C ILE A 153 -7.85 10.71 -6.81
N SER A 154 -6.84 11.52 -6.52
CA SER A 154 -6.57 12.77 -7.23
C SER A 154 -5.33 12.60 -8.11
N SER A 155 -5.50 12.68 -9.44
CA SER A 155 -4.40 12.59 -10.41
C SER A 155 -4.04 13.99 -10.91
N ASN A 156 -2.77 14.39 -10.71
CA ASN A 156 -2.27 15.73 -11.04
C ASN A 156 -1.04 15.60 -11.95
N SER A 157 -1.23 15.80 -13.26
CA SER A 157 -0.16 15.75 -14.26
C SER A 157 0.29 17.16 -14.67
N TRP A 158 0.49 18.03 -13.68
CA TRP A 158 0.89 19.42 -13.82
C TRP A 158 1.73 19.83 -12.61
N GLY A 159 2.45 20.94 -12.70
CA GLY A 159 3.19 21.50 -11.57
C GLY A 159 3.50 22.98 -11.79
N PRO A 160 3.68 23.77 -10.72
CA PRO A 160 4.14 25.15 -10.83
C PRO A 160 5.58 25.29 -11.37
N GLY A 161 6.37 24.22 -11.37
CA GLY A 161 7.80 24.28 -11.72
C GLY A 161 8.62 25.03 -10.67
N ILE A 162 9.82 25.50 -11.06
CA ILE A 162 10.83 26.06 -10.13
C ILE A 162 10.51 27.45 -9.58
N ALA A 163 9.55 28.16 -10.17
CA ALA A 163 9.15 29.50 -9.74
C ALA A 163 8.56 29.53 -8.30
N GLY A 164 8.36 28.34 -7.70
CA GLY A 164 7.66 28.13 -6.43
C GLY A 164 8.54 27.87 -5.19
N MET A 165 9.87 28.08 -5.22
CA MET A 165 10.73 27.97 -4.02
C MET A 165 10.52 29.12 -3.03
N ASN A 166 9.27 29.25 -2.56
CA ASN A 166 8.78 30.25 -1.63
C ASN A 166 8.00 29.54 -0.52
N HIS A 167 8.29 29.88 0.74
CA HIS A 167 7.67 29.27 1.91
C HIS A 167 6.14 29.38 1.95
N GLU A 168 5.59 30.56 1.63
CA GLU A 168 4.14 30.80 1.70
C GLU A 168 3.41 29.95 0.67
N PHE A 169 3.98 29.87 -0.54
CA PHE A 169 3.44 29.07 -1.63
C PHE A 169 3.51 27.56 -1.31
N LEU A 170 4.65 27.07 -0.83
CA LEU A 170 4.83 25.71 -0.33
C LEU A 170 3.81 25.36 0.75
N SER A 171 3.66 26.24 1.75
CA SER A 171 2.71 26.05 2.85
C SER A 171 1.26 25.96 2.37
N GLY A 172 0.91 26.72 1.32
CA GLY A 172 -0.39 26.64 0.67
C GLY A 172 -0.67 25.26 0.07
N PHE A 173 0.25 24.74 -0.76
CA PHE A 173 0.13 23.40 -1.35
C PHE A 173 0.07 22.29 -0.30
N HIS A 174 0.94 22.37 0.72
CA HIS A 174 0.92 21.42 1.84
C HIS A 174 -0.40 21.44 2.60
N ALA A 175 -1.00 22.62 2.81
CA ALA A 175 -2.31 22.73 3.46
C ALA A 175 -3.42 22.10 2.63
N VAL A 176 -3.39 22.27 1.30
CA VAL A 176 -4.36 21.64 0.39
C VAL A 176 -4.23 20.11 0.39
N GLY A 177 -3.00 19.58 0.27
CA GLY A 177 -2.74 18.15 0.36
C GLY A 177 -3.17 17.56 1.71
N ARG A 178 -2.84 18.25 2.81
CA ARG A 178 -3.24 17.86 4.16
C ARG A 178 -4.76 17.76 4.31
N TYR A 179 -5.49 18.75 3.78
CA TYR A 179 -6.96 18.74 3.80
C TYR A 179 -7.54 17.50 3.11
N MET A 180 -7.01 17.12 1.95
CA MET A 180 -7.45 15.94 1.20
C MET A 180 -7.21 14.64 1.96
N VAL A 181 -6.06 14.48 2.63
CA VAL A 181 -5.76 13.26 3.41
C VAL A 181 -6.48 13.20 4.76
N GLU A 182 -6.85 14.34 5.35
CA GLU A 182 -7.60 14.39 6.61
C GLU A 182 -9.12 14.24 6.40
N SER A 183 -9.66 14.76 5.30
CA SER A 183 -11.11 14.89 5.09
C SER A 183 -11.68 13.95 4.02
N GLY A 184 -10.83 13.41 3.14
CA GLY A 184 -11.25 12.51 2.07
C GLY A 184 -11.55 11.10 2.57
N ARG A 185 -12.40 10.38 1.81
CA ARG A 185 -12.68 8.94 2.00
C ARG A 185 -12.97 8.56 3.46
N GLU A 186 -13.85 9.33 4.11
CA GLU A 186 -14.25 9.11 5.51
C GLU A 186 -13.07 9.08 6.51
N GLY A 187 -11.97 9.77 6.21
CA GLY A 187 -10.76 9.83 7.03
C GLY A 187 -9.67 8.84 6.61
N LEU A 188 -9.91 7.98 5.62
CA LEU A 188 -8.85 7.19 4.97
C LEU A 188 -7.90 8.09 4.14
N GLY A 189 -8.40 9.23 3.69
CA GLY A 189 -7.66 10.24 2.92
C GLY A 189 -7.72 9.99 1.41
N VAL A 190 -7.94 11.05 0.63
CA VAL A 190 -7.81 10.96 -0.84
C VAL A 190 -6.36 10.61 -1.17
N VAL A 191 -6.16 9.64 -2.06
CA VAL A 191 -4.81 9.31 -2.54
C VAL A 191 -4.44 10.30 -3.64
N THR A 192 -3.51 11.20 -3.36
CA THR A 192 -3.07 12.23 -4.31
C THR A 192 -1.76 11.83 -4.98
N LEU A 193 -1.74 11.83 -6.31
CA LEU A 193 -0.55 11.59 -7.11
C LEU A 193 -0.16 12.85 -7.90
N SER A 194 1.15 13.08 -8.04
CA SER A 194 1.75 14.18 -8.81
C SER A 194 2.82 13.67 -9.76
N SER A 195 2.95 14.31 -10.92
CA SER A 195 4.04 14.12 -11.86
C SER A 195 5.34 14.73 -11.35
N GLY A 196 6.41 13.95 -11.20
CA GLY A 196 7.70 14.39 -10.66
C GLY A 196 8.50 15.38 -11.50
N GLY A 197 7.93 15.93 -12.59
CA GLY A 197 8.54 16.92 -13.45
C GLY A 197 9.35 16.36 -14.63
N ASN A 198 9.61 17.22 -15.62
CA ASN A 198 10.28 16.88 -16.88
C ASN A 198 11.54 17.73 -17.12
N TYR A 199 12.26 18.09 -16.05
CA TYR A 199 13.30 19.13 -16.06
C TYR A 199 14.71 18.60 -15.72
N ARG A 200 14.99 17.35 -16.09
CA ARG A 200 16.31 16.72 -15.83
C ARG A 200 17.45 17.42 -16.55
N ALA A 201 17.25 17.85 -17.80
CA ALA A 201 18.30 18.45 -18.62
C ALA A 201 18.74 19.82 -18.08
N GLU A 202 17.81 20.49 -17.42
CA GLU A 202 17.98 21.75 -16.72
C GLU A 202 18.72 21.54 -15.38
N GLY A 203 18.83 20.32 -14.87
CA GLY A 203 19.49 20.02 -13.59
C GLY A 203 18.59 20.17 -12.37
N MET A 204 17.27 20.16 -12.57
CA MET A 204 16.29 20.36 -11.49
C MET A 204 16.20 19.18 -10.52
N ASN A 205 15.61 19.44 -9.36
CA ASN A 205 15.29 18.46 -8.34
C ASN A 205 13.78 18.47 -8.04
N SER A 206 13.17 17.31 -7.83
CA SER A 206 11.73 17.21 -7.51
C SER A 206 11.36 17.92 -6.20
N ASN A 207 12.30 18.09 -5.27
CA ASN A 207 12.04 18.85 -4.04
C ASN A 207 11.83 20.36 -4.27
N TYR A 208 12.10 20.89 -5.47
CA TYR A 208 11.89 22.31 -5.75
C TYR A 208 10.44 22.63 -6.09
N ASP A 209 9.67 21.62 -6.52
CA ASP A 209 8.24 21.76 -6.74
C ASP A 209 7.49 21.59 -5.39
N PRO A 210 6.71 22.59 -4.95
CA PRO A 210 5.99 22.53 -3.68
C PRO A 210 4.90 21.46 -3.60
N MET A 211 4.40 20.94 -4.73
CA MET A 211 3.49 19.79 -4.73
C MET A 211 4.26 18.48 -4.56
N ASP A 212 5.37 18.30 -5.29
CA ASP A 212 6.19 17.09 -5.20
C ASP A 212 6.95 16.98 -3.89
N ASN A 213 7.20 18.10 -3.23
CA ASN A 213 7.82 18.15 -1.92
C ASN A 213 6.84 17.91 -0.75
N SER A 214 5.56 17.67 -1.04
CA SER A 214 4.51 17.44 -0.05
C SER A 214 4.53 15.99 0.46
N PRO A 215 4.49 15.76 1.79
CA PRO A 215 4.44 14.39 2.34
C PRO A 215 3.09 13.69 2.10
N TRP A 216 2.08 14.45 1.67
CA TRP A 216 0.72 13.97 1.44
C TRP A 216 0.51 13.42 0.02
N VAL A 217 1.52 13.54 -0.84
CA VAL A 217 1.43 13.27 -2.27
C VAL A 217 2.38 12.13 -2.64
N ILE A 218 1.95 11.28 -3.57
CA ILE A 218 2.80 10.28 -4.23
C ILE A 218 3.41 10.93 -5.47
N VAL A 219 4.72 11.14 -5.45
CA VAL A 219 5.45 11.67 -6.60
C VAL A 219 5.88 10.55 -7.52
N VAL A 220 5.53 10.66 -8.80
CA VAL A 220 5.75 9.64 -9.83
C VAL A 220 6.77 10.10 -10.86
N ALA A 221 7.89 9.38 -10.95
CA ALA A 221 8.90 9.55 -11.98
C ALA A 221 8.56 8.77 -13.26
N ALA A 222 9.29 9.04 -14.34
CA ALA A 222 9.04 8.48 -15.67
C ALA A 222 10.17 7.54 -16.16
N SER A 223 9.77 6.40 -16.71
CA SER A 223 10.67 5.46 -17.38
C SER A 223 10.49 5.43 -18.90
N ASP A 224 11.57 5.05 -19.59
CA ASP A 224 11.53 4.67 -21.00
C ASP A 224 10.94 3.26 -21.22
N GLN A 225 10.78 2.85 -22.48
CA GLN A 225 10.21 1.55 -22.87
C GLN A 225 11.16 0.35 -22.73
N GLN A 226 12.36 0.61 -22.22
CA GLN A 226 13.39 -0.38 -21.90
C GLN A 226 13.63 -0.46 -20.38
N GLY A 227 12.80 0.23 -19.59
CA GLY A 227 12.87 0.27 -18.13
C GLY A 227 13.99 1.14 -17.57
N GLY A 228 14.61 2.01 -18.38
CA GLY A 228 15.57 3.03 -17.98
C GLY A 228 14.89 4.34 -17.54
N VAL A 229 15.70 5.28 -17.05
CA VAL A 229 15.23 6.63 -16.70
C VAL A 229 14.90 7.35 -18.00
N ALA A 230 13.70 7.92 -18.12
CA ALA A 230 13.40 8.81 -19.25
C ALA A 230 14.31 10.05 -19.18
N SER A 231 14.85 10.50 -20.31
CA SER A 231 15.88 11.55 -20.34
C SER A 231 15.46 12.88 -19.74
N TYR A 232 14.16 13.14 -19.63
CA TYR A 232 13.57 14.33 -19.03
C TYR A 232 13.17 14.16 -17.55
N SER A 233 13.06 12.93 -17.02
CA SER A 233 12.50 12.69 -15.68
C SER A 233 13.36 13.35 -14.60
N THR A 234 12.80 14.36 -13.91
CA THR A 234 13.50 15.08 -12.85
C THR A 234 13.82 14.13 -11.69
N PRO A 235 15.07 14.09 -11.19
CA PRO A 235 15.41 13.30 -10.01
C PRO A 235 15.07 14.04 -8.71
N GLY A 236 14.95 13.32 -7.60
CA GLY A 236 14.90 13.92 -6.27
C GLY A 236 14.48 12.96 -5.17
N ALA A 237 14.67 13.39 -3.93
CA ALA A 237 14.49 12.53 -2.75
C ALA A 237 13.01 12.34 -2.36
N SER A 238 12.09 13.09 -2.96
CA SER A 238 10.64 12.99 -2.76
C SER A 238 9.95 11.99 -3.69
N ILE A 239 10.65 11.46 -4.70
CA ILE A 239 10.11 10.47 -5.64
C ILE A 239 9.86 9.15 -4.90
N LEU A 240 8.62 8.67 -4.92
CA LEU A 240 8.25 7.40 -4.28
C LEU A 240 8.40 6.24 -5.25
N ILE A 241 7.92 6.41 -6.49
CA ILE A 241 7.78 5.32 -7.46
C ILE A 241 7.98 5.85 -8.89
N THR A 242 8.26 4.94 -9.80
CA THR A 242 8.35 5.22 -11.25
C THR A 242 7.30 4.45 -12.01
N ALA A 243 6.72 5.08 -13.03
CA ALA A 243 5.85 4.42 -13.99
C ALA A 243 6.28 4.74 -15.45
N PRO A 244 5.78 3.97 -16.43
CA PRO A 244 6.01 4.23 -17.85
C PRO A 244 5.66 5.67 -18.27
N GLY A 245 6.67 6.44 -18.71
CA GLY A 245 6.51 7.80 -19.25
C GLY A 245 6.87 7.94 -20.74
N SER A 246 7.65 7.00 -21.29
CA SER A 246 8.11 6.93 -22.69
C SER A 246 9.22 7.89 -23.08
N ASP A 247 10.30 7.36 -23.67
CA ASP A 247 11.37 8.14 -24.30
C ASP A 247 12.04 7.29 -25.42
N PRO A 248 11.73 7.56 -26.72
CA PRO A 248 11.00 8.71 -27.26
C PRO A 248 9.48 8.60 -27.06
N ASP A 249 8.75 9.66 -27.37
CA ASP A 249 7.29 9.78 -27.21
C ASP A 249 6.53 8.68 -27.98
N SER A 250 5.86 7.80 -27.24
CA SER A 250 5.22 6.61 -27.82
C SER A 250 3.99 6.12 -27.04
N MET A 251 3.51 6.87 -26.04
CA MET A 251 2.34 6.45 -25.29
C MET A 251 1.11 6.58 -26.17
N VAL A 252 0.41 5.44 -26.32
CA VAL A 252 -0.85 5.36 -27.03
C VAL A 252 -1.99 5.52 -26.04
N THR A 253 -2.84 6.53 -26.27
CA THR A 253 -4.00 6.86 -25.43
C THR A 253 -5.00 7.69 -26.23
N THR A 254 -6.15 8.01 -25.63
CA THR A 254 -7.19 8.88 -26.19
C THR A 254 -6.66 10.30 -26.44
N ASP A 255 -7.25 11.00 -27.40
CA ASP A 255 -6.96 12.39 -27.71
C ASP A 255 -8.27 13.12 -27.99
N ARG A 256 -8.22 14.44 -28.15
CA ARG A 256 -9.41 15.19 -28.49
C ARG A 256 -9.92 14.81 -29.88
N GLN A 257 -11.23 14.58 -29.98
CA GLN A 257 -11.85 14.32 -31.28
C GLN A 257 -11.67 15.53 -32.22
N SER A 258 -11.81 15.28 -33.52
CA SER A 258 -11.65 16.28 -34.61
C SER A 258 -10.19 16.58 -34.95
N THR A 259 -9.83 17.85 -35.20
CA THR A 259 -8.48 18.30 -35.54
C THR A 259 -7.82 19.08 -34.39
N ASP A 260 -8.34 18.92 -33.18
CA ASP A 260 -7.81 19.49 -31.94
C ASP A 260 -6.91 18.43 -31.25
N GLY A 261 -6.14 18.81 -30.24
CA GLY A 261 -5.27 17.88 -29.51
C GLY A 261 -3.91 17.62 -30.17
N TYR A 262 -3.30 16.48 -29.84
CA TYR A 262 -1.96 16.10 -30.31
C TYR A 262 -1.98 15.59 -31.76
N ASN A 263 -3.01 14.85 -32.12
CA ASN A 263 -3.18 14.21 -33.41
C ASN A 263 -4.29 14.89 -34.23
N THR A 264 -3.87 15.81 -35.09
CA THR A 264 -4.78 16.60 -35.93
C THR A 264 -5.34 15.84 -37.15
N ALA A 265 -5.17 14.52 -37.23
CA ALA A 265 -5.70 13.71 -38.32
C ALA A 265 -7.25 13.71 -38.30
N PRO A 266 -7.93 13.74 -39.46
CA PRO A 266 -9.39 13.78 -39.47
C PRO A 266 -10.04 12.42 -39.15
N GLY A 267 -11.17 12.46 -38.43
CA GLY A 267 -11.98 11.28 -38.12
C GLY A 267 -11.38 10.43 -37.01
N VAL A 268 -11.82 9.16 -36.89
CA VAL A 268 -11.47 8.26 -35.77
C VAL A 268 -9.99 8.04 -35.54
N ALA A 269 -9.14 8.32 -36.54
CA ALA A 269 -7.70 8.21 -36.39
C ALA A 269 -7.09 9.38 -35.61
N GLY A 270 -7.75 10.54 -35.56
CA GLY A 270 -7.36 11.72 -34.78
C GLY A 270 -7.80 11.65 -33.32
N ASP A 271 -8.82 10.85 -33.01
CA ASP A 271 -9.35 10.66 -31.65
C ASP A 271 -8.35 9.97 -30.69
N TYR A 272 -7.15 9.62 -31.15
CA TYR A 272 -6.11 8.97 -30.36
C TYR A 272 -4.73 9.55 -30.68
N THR A 273 -3.87 9.62 -29.68
CA THR A 273 -2.46 10.01 -29.84
C THR A 273 -1.55 8.80 -29.71
N TYR A 274 -0.41 8.86 -30.39
CA TYR A 274 0.65 7.85 -30.37
C TYR A 274 1.97 8.42 -29.81
N HIS A 275 1.91 9.66 -29.31
CA HIS A 275 3.07 10.48 -28.98
C HIS A 275 2.88 11.19 -27.64
N PHE A 276 2.01 10.67 -26.77
CA PHE A 276 1.96 11.17 -25.41
C PHE A 276 3.19 10.68 -24.63
N ASN A 277 3.65 11.44 -23.64
CA ASN A 277 4.88 11.17 -22.90
C ASN A 277 4.90 11.91 -21.55
N GLY A 278 6.05 11.91 -20.89
CA GLY A 278 6.32 12.71 -19.70
C GLY A 278 6.03 11.96 -18.41
N THR A 279 6.44 12.56 -17.29
CA THR A 279 5.87 12.21 -15.98
C THR A 279 4.34 12.37 -15.97
N SER A 280 3.81 13.22 -16.85
CA SER A 280 2.37 13.34 -17.13
C SER A 280 1.69 12.07 -17.66
N ALA A 281 2.43 11.16 -18.31
CA ALA A 281 1.93 9.83 -18.68
C ALA A 281 2.15 8.80 -17.56
N ALA A 282 3.22 8.94 -16.78
CA ALA A 282 3.53 8.06 -15.66
C ALA A 282 2.50 8.18 -14.52
N THR A 283 2.12 9.40 -14.13
CA THR A 283 1.15 9.69 -13.05
C THR A 283 -0.22 9.01 -13.25
N PRO A 284 -0.92 9.15 -14.39
CA PRO A 284 -2.21 8.49 -14.60
C PRO A 284 -2.10 6.96 -14.60
N ILE A 285 -0.98 6.41 -15.08
CA ILE A 285 -0.75 4.97 -15.01
C ILE A 285 -0.65 4.50 -13.56
N ALA A 286 0.10 5.22 -12.72
CA ALA A 286 0.17 4.95 -11.29
C ALA A 286 -1.19 5.13 -10.61
N ALA A 287 -1.95 6.17 -10.97
CA ALA A 287 -3.30 6.40 -10.44
C ALA A 287 -4.26 5.25 -10.79
N GLY A 288 -4.14 4.69 -12.00
CA GLY A 288 -4.88 3.50 -12.40
C GLY A 288 -4.52 2.28 -11.55
N VAL A 289 -3.23 2.03 -11.27
CA VAL A 289 -2.82 0.94 -10.37
C VAL A 289 -3.37 1.14 -8.96
N VAL A 290 -3.35 2.36 -8.43
CA VAL A 290 -3.97 2.69 -7.13
C VAL A 290 -5.46 2.41 -7.15
N ALA A 291 -6.17 2.67 -8.26
CA ALA A 291 -7.59 2.32 -8.37
C ALA A 291 -7.84 0.81 -8.28
N LEU A 292 -6.96 -0.01 -8.87
CA LEU A 292 -7.02 -1.47 -8.71
C LEU A 292 -6.77 -1.88 -7.24
N MET A 293 -5.82 -1.24 -6.56
CA MET A 293 -5.54 -1.49 -5.14
C MET A 293 -6.75 -1.15 -4.25
N LEU A 294 -7.42 -0.03 -4.51
CA LEU A 294 -8.58 0.40 -3.72
C LEU A 294 -9.84 -0.43 -4.01
N GLU A 295 -9.99 -1.03 -5.19
CA GLU A 295 -11.02 -2.05 -5.42
C GLU A 295 -10.72 -3.32 -4.62
N ALA A 296 -9.46 -3.76 -4.60
CA ALA A 296 -9.04 -4.94 -3.83
C ALA A 296 -9.18 -4.74 -2.32
N ASN A 297 -8.95 -3.52 -1.83
CA ASN A 297 -9.10 -3.18 -0.43
C ASN A 297 -9.51 -1.71 -0.26
N ALA A 298 -10.82 -1.47 -0.14
CA ALA A 298 -11.36 -0.14 0.07
C ALA A 298 -10.97 0.48 1.43
N GLY A 299 -10.51 -0.34 2.39
CA GLY A 299 -10.11 0.08 3.73
C GLY A 299 -8.69 0.67 3.83
N LEU A 300 -7.92 0.68 2.73
CA LEU A 300 -6.58 1.28 2.72
C LEU A 300 -6.65 2.79 2.95
N GLY A 301 -5.88 3.27 3.92
CA GLY A 301 -5.60 4.70 4.05
C GLY A 301 -4.50 5.15 3.07
N TYR A 302 -4.36 6.45 2.87
CA TYR A 302 -3.41 6.99 1.89
C TYR A 302 -1.94 6.58 2.17
N ARG A 303 -1.57 6.39 3.45
CA ARG A 303 -0.21 5.94 3.84
C ARG A 303 -0.01 4.45 3.57
N ASP A 304 -1.07 3.65 3.69
CA ASP A 304 -1.01 2.24 3.31
C ASP A 304 -0.71 2.10 1.82
N VAL A 305 -1.34 2.94 0.98
CA VAL A 305 -1.06 2.96 -0.46
C VAL A 305 0.38 3.36 -0.75
N GLN A 306 0.91 4.41 -0.10
CA GLN A 306 2.31 4.79 -0.24
C GLN A 306 3.26 3.64 0.12
N GLU A 307 3.00 2.97 1.25
CA GLU A 307 3.82 1.84 1.70
C GLU A 307 3.72 0.65 0.75
N ILE A 308 2.52 0.25 0.33
CA ILE A 308 2.36 -0.87 -0.60
C ILE A 308 3.13 -0.60 -1.90
N LEU A 309 3.03 0.61 -2.47
CA LEU A 309 3.78 0.95 -3.68
C LEU A 309 5.30 0.86 -3.49
N ALA A 310 5.82 1.30 -2.35
CA ALA A 310 7.25 1.20 -2.04
C ALA A 310 7.71 -0.27 -1.92
N TYR A 311 6.91 -1.12 -1.26
CA TYR A 311 7.26 -2.53 -1.04
C TYR A 311 6.98 -3.44 -2.24
N SER A 312 6.02 -3.06 -3.11
CA SER A 312 5.70 -3.80 -4.33
C SER A 312 6.60 -3.42 -5.50
N ALA A 313 7.37 -2.34 -5.37
CA ALA A 313 8.19 -1.80 -6.45
C ALA A 313 9.15 -2.86 -7.00
N LYS A 314 9.12 -3.02 -8.32
CA LYS A 314 10.05 -3.88 -9.03
C LYS A 314 11.34 -3.12 -9.29
N ARG A 315 12.47 -3.80 -9.10
CA ARG A 315 13.76 -3.25 -9.48
C ARG A 315 13.77 -2.93 -10.97
N ALA A 316 13.92 -1.66 -11.29
CA ALA A 316 14.22 -1.25 -12.64
C ALA A 316 15.60 -1.81 -13.06
N THR A 317 15.80 -2.11 -14.34
CA THR A 317 17.05 -2.75 -14.82
C THR A 317 18.28 -1.85 -14.83
N PHE A 318 18.21 -0.72 -14.12
CA PHE A 318 19.31 0.19 -13.91
C PHE A 318 20.48 -0.41 -13.14
N LEU A 319 20.43 -1.64 -12.60
CA LEU A 319 21.60 -2.26 -11.97
C LEU A 319 22.56 -2.98 -12.93
N ASP A 320 22.23 -3.02 -14.22
CA ASP A 320 23.21 -3.33 -15.28
C ASP A 320 23.79 -2.06 -15.93
N ARG A 321 23.43 -0.85 -15.44
CA ARG A 321 23.91 0.46 -15.92
C ARG A 321 24.26 1.41 -14.74
N GLU A 322 25.02 2.46 -14.98
CA GLU A 322 25.61 3.31 -13.94
C GLU A 322 24.60 4.40 -13.47
N TYR A 323 23.57 4.02 -12.70
CA TYR A 323 22.58 4.94 -12.13
C TYR A 323 22.63 4.97 -10.59
N ASP A 324 22.14 6.06 -10.00
CA ASP A 324 22.15 6.29 -8.55
C ASP A 324 21.19 5.35 -7.83
N HIS A 325 21.74 4.49 -6.96
CA HIS A 325 20.97 3.59 -6.13
C HIS A 325 21.72 3.25 -4.84
N ALA A 326 20.96 3.00 -3.79
CA ALA A 326 21.44 2.48 -2.53
C ALA A 326 20.43 1.45 -1.97
N TYR A 327 20.86 0.76 -0.92
CA TYR A 327 19.94 0.06 -0.04
C TYR A 327 19.79 0.89 1.22
N ASN A 328 18.55 1.06 1.67
CA ASN A 328 18.29 1.83 2.88
C ASN A 328 18.51 0.97 4.16
N GLY A 329 18.09 1.46 5.33
CA GLY A 329 18.27 0.77 6.61
C GLY A 329 17.16 -0.20 7.02
N ALA A 330 16.12 -0.39 6.20
CA ALA A 330 14.99 -1.26 6.51
C ALA A 330 15.38 -2.75 6.55
N ARG A 331 14.49 -3.61 7.06
CA ARG A 331 14.78 -5.04 7.28
C ARG A 331 13.65 -5.99 6.89
N ASP A 332 12.57 -5.45 6.36
CA ASP A 332 11.29 -6.09 6.19
C ASP A 332 10.89 -6.23 4.70
N TRP A 333 11.84 -6.07 3.77
CA TRP A 333 11.60 -6.25 2.33
C TRP A 333 12.57 -7.25 1.70
N ASN A 334 12.04 -8.31 1.09
CA ASN A 334 12.81 -9.36 0.44
C ASN A 334 13.99 -9.84 1.31
N GLY A 335 13.71 -10.08 2.61
CA GLY A 335 14.70 -10.50 3.60
C GLY A 335 15.75 -9.46 4.00
N GLY A 336 15.53 -8.18 3.71
CA GLY A 336 16.47 -7.11 4.04
C GLY A 336 15.97 -5.70 3.71
N ALA A 337 16.91 -4.84 3.30
CA ALA A 337 16.67 -3.43 3.01
C ALA A 337 15.99 -3.17 1.67
N LEU A 338 15.19 -2.10 1.60
CA LEU A 338 14.59 -1.61 0.36
C LEU A 338 15.66 -0.97 -0.54
N LEU A 339 15.41 -1.02 -1.85
CA LEU A 339 16.12 -0.18 -2.81
C LEU A 339 15.68 1.27 -2.65
N ALA A 340 16.61 2.21 -2.80
CA ALA A 340 16.32 3.64 -2.80
C ALA A 340 17.11 4.31 -3.93
N SER A 341 16.45 5.19 -4.69
CA SER A 341 17.03 5.94 -5.80
C SER A 341 16.40 7.31 -5.91
N HIS A 342 17.19 8.33 -6.20
CA HIS A 342 16.66 9.65 -6.54
C HIS A 342 16.07 9.70 -7.95
N ASP A 343 16.33 8.70 -8.80
CA ASP A 343 15.76 8.63 -10.15
C ASP A 343 14.46 7.82 -10.18
N PHE A 344 14.40 6.77 -9.36
CA PHE A 344 13.30 5.80 -9.42
C PHE A 344 12.43 5.72 -8.17
N GLY A 345 12.78 6.43 -7.09
CA GLY A 345 12.24 6.17 -5.77
C GLY A 345 12.58 4.73 -5.34
N TYR A 346 11.55 3.94 -5.06
CA TYR A 346 11.68 2.52 -4.72
C TYR A 346 11.77 1.57 -5.93
N GLY A 347 11.41 2.03 -7.13
CA GLY A 347 11.50 1.23 -8.36
C GLY A 347 10.35 1.47 -9.34
N HIS A 348 10.18 0.56 -10.29
CA HIS A 348 9.03 0.54 -11.19
C HIS A 348 7.79 0.04 -10.48
N ILE A 349 6.66 0.66 -10.77
CA ILE A 349 5.36 0.17 -10.33
C ILE A 349 5.08 -1.21 -10.93
N ASP A 350 4.56 -2.11 -10.11
CA ASP A 350 4.11 -3.45 -10.49
C ASP A 350 2.69 -3.64 -9.96
N ALA A 351 1.72 -3.62 -10.87
CA ALA A 351 0.30 -3.65 -10.55
C ALA A 351 -0.11 -4.96 -9.88
N HIS A 352 0.46 -6.09 -10.33
CA HIS A 352 0.20 -7.39 -9.71
C HIS A 352 0.68 -7.39 -8.26
N ALA A 353 1.96 -7.08 -8.04
CA ALA A 353 2.52 -7.07 -6.70
C ALA A 353 1.79 -6.10 -5.76
N ALA A 354 1.44 -4.90 -6.24
CA ALA A 354 0.73 -3.89 -5.46
C ALA A 354 -0.68 -4.35 -5.07
N VAL A 355 -1.44 -4.93 -6.00
CA VAL A 355 -2.82 -5.37 -5.75
C VAL A 355 -2.85 -6.61 -4.85
N ARG A 356 -1.93 -7.57 -5.01
CA ARG A 356 -1.85 -8.72 -4.09
C ARG A 356 -1.43 -8.33 -2.68
N LEU A 357 -0.57 -7.32 -2.53
CA LEU A 357 -0.29 -6.77 -1.20
C LEU A 357 -1.50 -6.02 -0.62
N ALA A 358 -2.30 -5.33 -1.44
CA ALA A 358 -3.54 -4.70 -0.99
C ALA A 358 -4.55 -5.71 -0.43
N GLU A 359 -4.73 -6.86 -1.09
CA GLU A 359 -5.59 -7.97 -0.63
C GLU A 359 -5.21 -8.45 0.78
N SER A 360 -3.91 -8.57 1.04
CA SER A 360 -3.34 -9.07 2.30
C SER A 360 -3.03 -7.98 3.33
N TRP A 361 -3.29 -6.71 3.01
CA TRP A 361 -2.91 -5.60 3.87
C TRP A 361 -3.81 -5.52 5.10
N MET A 362 -3.18 -5.48 6.27
CA MET A 362 -3.87 -5.48 7.57
C MET A 362 -3.61 -4.23 8.41
N LYS A 363 -2.70 -3.36 7.97
CA LYS A 363 -2.46 -2.07 8.64
C LYS A 363 -3.53 -1.07 8.20
N LEU A 364 -3.75 -0.06 9.03
CA LEU A 364 -4.54 1.10 8.70
C LEU A 364 -3.70 2.35 8.95
N GLY A 365 -3.16 2.94 7.88
CA GLY A 365 -2.32 4.14 7.89
C GLY A 365 -3.11 5.34 7.38
N THR A 366 -3.58 6.19 8.30
CA THR A 366 -4.35 7.40 7.99
C THR A 366 -3.69 8.65 8.57
N ALA A 367 -4.25 9.83 8.31
CA ALA A 367 -3.77 11.06 8.94
C ALA A 367 -3.99 11.04 10.47
N SER A 368 -5.01 10.30 10.94
CA SER A 368 -5.41 10.28 12.36
C SER A 368 -4.43 9.55 13.28
N ASN A 369 -3.68 8.59 12.75
CA ASN A 369 -2.70 7.80 13.49
C ASN A 369 -1.26 7.98 12.98
N LEU A 370 -1.01 9.04 12.21
CA LEU A 370 0.33 9.49 11.84
C LEU A 370 1.05 10.02 13.08
N ILE A 371 2.29 9.58 13.28
CA ILE A 371 3.17 10.10 14.33
C ILE A 371 4.05 11.19 13.71
N LEU A 372 3.99 12.39 14.29
CA LEU A 372 4.89 13.50 13.99
C LEU A 372 5.88 13.65 15.14
N GLU A 373 7.16 13.42 14.87
CA GLU A 373 8.22 13.52 15.88
C GLU A 373 9.25 14.57 15.44
N GLN A 374 9.57 15.51 16.33
CA GLN A 374 10.54 16.59 16.07
C GLN A 374 11.93 16.18 16.57
N GLY A 375 12.95 16.29 15.71
CA GLY A 375 14.33 15.99 16.07
C GLY A 375 14.96 17.07 16.97
N LEU A 376 15.76 16.65 17.94
CA LEU A 376 16.55 17.57 18.77
C LEU A 376 17.82 17.97 18.02
N VAL A 377 17.84 19.18 17.46
CA VAL A 377 18.97 19.74 16.72
C VAL A 377 20.08 20.21 17.69
N ALA A 378 21.30 19.73 17.48
CA ALA A 378 22.46 20.09 18.31
C ALA A 378 23.09 21.43 17.89
N GLN A 379 23.15 21.69 16.58
CA GLN A 379 23.71 22.90 16.00
C GLN A 379 22.67 23.50 15.03
N PRO A 380 21.91 24.52 15.44
CA PRO A 380 20.81 25.06 14.62
C PRO A 380 21.30 25.86 13.43
N SER A 381 22.60 26.18 13.33
CA SER A 381 23.16 26.90 12.20
C SER A 381 24.46 26.27 11.69
N LEU A 382 24.67 26.41 10.39
CA LEU A 382 25.79 25.94 9.60
C LEU A 382 26.30 27.07 8.70
N ALA A 383 27.60 27.09 8.43
CA ALA A 383 28.19 28.00 7.46
C ALA A 383 29.30 27.30 6.68
N ALA A 384 29.22 27.31 5.35
CA ALA A 384 30.21 26.71 4.47
C ALA A 384 30.79 27.78 3.53
N GLY A 385 32.09 28.07 3.67
CA GLY A 385 32.80 28.88 2.67
C GLY A 385 33.00 28.09 1.37
N ALA A 386 33.40 28.78 0.29
CA ALA A 386 33.67 28.18 -1.01
C ALA A 386 34.52 26.89 -0.92
N GLY A 387 34.02 25.80 -1.52
CA GLY A 387 34.65 24.48 -1.53
C GLY A 387 34.66 23.75 -0.18
N GLN A 388 33.97 24.26 0.84
CA GLN A 388 33.87 23.62 2.15
C GLN A 388 32.63 22.72 2.24
N GLN A 389 32.75 21.71 3.10
CA GLN A 389 31.65 20.86 3.54
C GLN A 389 31.59 20.89 5.07
N VAL A 390 30.40 21.10 5.62
CA VAL A 390 30.12 21.16 7.05
C VAL A 390 28.92 20.29 7.39
N THR A 391 28.84 19.86 8.65
CA THR A 391 27.77 18.96 9.12
C THR A 391 27.16 19.46 10.43
N ALA A 392 25.86 19.25 10.58
CA ALA A 392 25.12 19.37 11.84
C ALA A 392 24.37 18.07 12.11
N THR A 393 24.00 17.86 13.37
CA THR A 393 23.27 16.66 13.77
C THR A 393 21.98 16.98 14.50
N ALA A 394 21.02 16.08 14.36
CA ALA A 394 19.80 16.03 15.14
C ALA A 394 19.60 14.62 15.69
N ARG A 395 18.96 14.51 16.86
CA ARG A 395 18.73 13.22 17.51
C ARG A 395 17.26 12.95 17.75
N PHE A 396 16.86 11.71 17.48
CA PHE A 396 15.58 11.13 17.89
C PHE A 396 15.80 10.06 18.96
N ALA A 397 14.92 10.04 19.96
CA ALA A 397 14.95 9.06 21.05
C ALA A 397 13.98 7.88 20.84
N PRO A 398 12.74 8.09 20.36
CA PRO A 398 11.81 6.99 20.07
C PRO A 398 12.27 6.15 18.88
N ASP A 399 12.01 4.85 18.95
CA ASP A 399 12.29 3.87 17.89
C ASP A 399 11.04 3.62 17.03
N TYR A 400 10.52 4.69 16.46
CA TYR A 400 9.41 4.61 15.51
C TYR A 400 9.91 4.19 14.12
N ARG A 401 9.02 3.62 13.32
CA ARG A 401 9.32 3.30 11.92
C ARG A 401 9.15 4.56 11.06
N VAL A 402 10.20 4.94 10.34
CA VAL A 402 10.19 6.11 9.45
C VAL A 402 9.32 5.82 8.23
N GLU A 403 8.49 6.78 7.85
CA GLU A 403 7.85 6.84 6.53
C GLU A 403 8.52 7.92 5.69
N GLN A 404 8.62 9.15 6.23
CA GLN A 404 9.23 10.28 5.54
C GLN A 404 9.96 11.21 6.50
N MET A 405 10.91 12.01 5.98
CA MET A 405 11.65 13.01 6.73
C MET A 405 11.57 14.37 6.05
N ALA A 406 11.23 15.41 6.80
CA ALA A 406 11.22 16.79 6.34
C ALA A 406 12.31 17.60 7.04
N VAL A 407 13.09 18.36 6.27
CA VAL A 407 14.11 19.28 6.76
C VAL A 407 13.73 20.71 6.36
N THR A 408 13.47 21.56 7.35
CA THR A 408 13.23 22.99 7.12
C THR A 408 14.52 23.76 7.29
N ILE A 409 14.87 24.59 6.31
CA ILE A 409 16.07 25.43 6.30
C ILE A 409 15.71 26.91 6.14
N ASN A 410 16.61 27.77 6.61
CA ASN A 410 16.65 29.19 6.27
C ASN A 410 18.06 29.50 5.74
N VAL A 411 18.19 29.80 4.45
CA VAL A 411 19.47 30.03 3.80
C VAL A 411 19.69 31.51 3.56
N GLU A 412 20.89 32.00 3.81
CA GLU A 412 21.37 33.32 3.41
C GLU A 412 22.71 33.13 2.66
N THR A 413 22.78 33.55 1.39
CA THR A 413 24.00 33.36 0.57
C THR A 413 24.03 34.33 -0.61
N ASP A 414 25.22 34.56 -1.17
CA ASP A 414 25.49 35.26 -2.45
C ASP A 414 25.70 34.26 -3.63
N ALA A 415 25.46 32.96 -3.38
CA ALA A 415 25.66 31.86 -4.33
C ALA A 415 24.65 30.73 -4.03
N LEU A 416 23.39 30.92 -4.46
CA LEU A 416 22.31 29.92 -4.28
C LEU A 416 22.52 28.67 -5.14
N ASP A 417 23.11 28.84 -6.33
CA ASP A 417 23.54 27.80 -7.27
C ASP A 417 24.54 26.82 -6.64
N GLY A 418 25.38 27.27 -5.71
CA GLY A 418 26.43 26.50 -5.05
C GLY A 418 25.98 25.52 -3.95
N ILE A 419 24.68 25.41 -3.64
CA ILE A 419 24.18 24.62 -2.50
C ILE A 419 24.04 23.14 -2.86
N ILE A 420 24.67 22.27 -2.07
CA ILE A 420 24.30 20.85 -1.98
C ILE A 420 23.92 20.54 -0.53
N LEU A 421 22.73 19.97 -0.33
CA LEU A 421 22.21 19.61 0.99
C LEU A 421 21.82 18.13 1.04
N GLU A 422 22.43 17.38 1.96
CA GLU A 422 22.17 15.96 2.14
C GLU A 422 21.78 15.62 3.58
N LEU A 423 20.79 14.75 3.74
CA LEU A 423 20.42 14.14 5.02
C LEU A 423 20.91 12.70 5.04
N THR A 424 21.67 12.33 6.08
CA THR A 424 22.11 10.95 6.32
C THR A 424 21.42 10.38 7.56
N SER A 425 20.76 9.23 7.40
CA SER A 425 20.11 8.51 8.50
C SER A 425 21.10 7.80 9.42
N PRO A 426 20.69 7.36 10.63
CA PRO A 426 21.52 6.55 11.51
C PRO A 426 22.01 5.24 10.86
N ALA A 427 21.25 4.70 9.90
CA ALA A 427 21.62 3.50 9.15
C ALA A 427 22.60 3.79 8.00
N GLY A 428 22.87 5.06 7.68
CA GLY A 428 23.78 5.49 6.64
C GLY A 428 23.13 5.78 5.28
N THR A 429 21.80 5.79 5.20
CA THR A 429 21.06 6.14 3.98
C THR A 429 21.18 7.62 3.71
N VAL A 430 21.58 8.00 2.50
CA VAL A 430 21.81 9.40 2.09
C VAL A 430 20.68 9.87 1.17
N SER A 431 20.01 10.94 1.57
CA SER A 431 19.02 11.66 0.78
C SER A 431 19.58 13.00 0.32
N ARG A 432 19.72 13.20 -0.99
CA ARG A 432 20.09 14.48 -1.62
C ARG A 432 18.87 15.38 -1.71
N LEU A 433 18.71 16.23 -0.69
CA LEU A 433 17.55 17.10 -0.53
C LEU A 433 17.59 18.28 -1.49
N MET A 434 18.77 18.85 -1.72
CA MET A 434 19.05 19.88 -2.72
C MET A 434 20.32 19.55 -3.49
N THR A 435 20.30 19.83 -4.78
CA THR A 435 21.44 19.80 -5.69
C THR A 435 21.71 21.22 -6.21
N THR A 436 22.79 21.41 -6.96
CA THR A 436 23.10 22.70 -7.60
C THR A 436 21.86 23.25 -8.32
N MET A 437 21.43 24.45 -7.94
CA MET A 437 20.32 25.13 -8.61
C MET A 437 20.82 25.60 -9.98
N PRO A 438 20.02 25.47 -11.05
CA PRO A 438 20.42 25.95 -12.37
C PRO A 438 20.51 27.47 -12.37
N ASP A 439 21.52 28.01 -13.05
CA ASP A 439 21.74 29.45 -13.25
C ASP A 439 20.57 30.02 -14.08
N ASP A 440 19.94 31.10 -13.62
CA ASP A 440 18.80 31.73 -14.31
C ASP A 440 19.34 32.63 -15.43
N ASP A 441 19.83 32.02 -16.51
CA ASP A 441 20.47 32.68 -17.67
C ASP A 441 19.50 33.61 -18.46
N ASP A 442 18.25 33.77 -18.04
CA ASP A 442 17.21 34.56 -18.71
C ASP A 442 16.77 35.78 -17.86
N GLU A 443 17.65 36.78 -17.68
CA GLU A 443 17.37 38.20 -17.99
C GLU A 443 18.61 39.07 -17.77
N ASP A 444 18.85 40.01 -18.70
CA ASP A 444 19.84 41.07 -18.59
C ASP A 444 19.67 41.84 -17.25
N ASP A 445 20.44 41.54 -16.20
CA ASP A 445 20.80 42.51 -15.16
C ASP A 445 22.00 42.02 -14.31
N ASP A 446 22.84 42.96 -13.90
CA ASP A 446 24.00 42.80 -13.01
C ASP A 446 23.59 42.44 -11.55
N ASP A 447 22.59 41.59 -11.34
CA ASP A 447 22.03 41.30 -10.01
C ASP A 447 22.63 40.02 -9.41
N ASP A 448 23.36 40.21 -8.29
CA ASP A 448 23.90 39.18 -7.41
C ASP A 448 22.88 38.02 -7.20
N ASP A 449 23.31 36.75 -7.31
CA ASP A 449 22.63 35.54 -6.80
C ASP A 449 22.49 35.53 -5.25
N SER A 450 22.46 36.72 -4.65
CA SER A 450 22.22 36.98 -3.25
C SER A 450 20.75 36.81 -2.90
N GLY A 451 20.47 35.92 -1.95
CA GLY A 451 19.10 35.57 -1.61
C GLY A 451 18.93 34.98 -0.22
N THR A 452 17.70 35.13 0.30
CA THR A 452 17.22 34.44 1.49
C THR A 452 16.20 33.37 1.09
N LEU A 453 16.44 32.10 1.40
CA LEU A 453 15.53 30.99 1.09
C LEU A 453 15.03 30.34 2.39
N HIS A 454 13.73 30.45 2.68
CA HIS A 454 13.08 29.65 3.70
C HIS A 454 12.26 28.54 3.05
N TYR A 455 12.62 27.29 3.27
CA TYR A 455 12.01 26.17 2.55
C TYR A 455 12.07 24.88 3.37
N THR A 456 11.09 24.00 3.18
CA THR A 456 11.12 22.64 3.74
C THR A 456 11.43 21.68 2.61
N LEU A 457 12.22 20.64 2.84
CA LEU A 457 12.63 19.66 1.85
C LEU A 457 12.26 18.28 2.37
N ASN A 458 11.70 17.43 1.53
CA ASN A 458 11.21 16.12 1.91
C ASN A 458 12.12 15.00 1.40
N THR A 459 12.05 13.85 2.07
CA THR A 459 12.57 12.60 1.54
C THR A 459 11.74 11.41 2.00
N VAL A 460 11.48 10.51 1.06
CA VAL A 460 10.83 9.21 1.32
C VAL A 460 11.85 8.08 1.46
N LEU A 461 13.12 8.27 1.08
CA LEU A 461 14.10 7.19 0.87
C LEU A 461 14.49 6.41 2.14
N ASN A 462 14.12 6.92 3.32
CA ASN A 462 14.34 6.28 4.62
C ASN A 462 13.15 5.41 5.08
N TRP A 463 12.17 5.14 4.21
CA TRP A 463 10.99 4.34 4.56
C TRP A 463 11.37 2.98 5.17
N GLY A 464 10.75 2.64 6.30
CA GLY A 464 10.97 1.40 7.02
C GLY A 464 12.17 1.41 7.96
N GLU A 465 12.98 2.48 8.00
CA GLU A 465 14.10 2.57 8.93
C GLU A 465 13.66 2.83 10.38
N SER A 466 14.54 2.50 11.32
CA SER A 466 14.46 2.97 12.70
C SER A 466 14.73 4.47 12.77
N LEU A 467 13.81 5.22 13.38
CA LEU A 467 13.97 6.66 13.60
C LEU A 467 15.06 6.96 14.63
N ALA A 468 15.24 6.09 15.63
CA ALA A 468 16.10 6.31 16.77
C ALA A 468 17.58 6.43 16.36
N GLY A 469 18.23 7.51 16.80
CA GLY A 469 19.65 7.71 16.53
C GLY A 469 20.00 9.13 16.15
N GLU A 470 21.22 9.28 15.64
CA GLU A 470 21.76 10.56 15.17
C GLU A 470 21.59 10.66 13.66
N TRP A 471 20.91 11.71 13.23
CA TRP A 471 20.73 12.10 11.83
C TRP A 471 21.70 13.24 11.52
N THR A 472 22.34 13.18 10.36
CA THR A 472 23.37 14.16 9.97
C THR A 472 22.90 14.96 8.76
N LEU A 473 22.83 16.29 8.90
CA LEU A 473 22.65 17.22 7.80
C LEU A 473 24.03 17.67 7.32
N THR A 474 24.30 17.50 6.03
CA THR A 474 25.54 17.92 5.38
C THR A 474 25.24 19.06 4.42
N LEU A 475 25.97 20.17 4.58
CA LEU A 475 25.98 21.30 3.66
C LEU A 475 27.34 21.32 2.95
N ALA A 476 27.34 21.26 1.62
CA ALA A 476 28.51 21.52 0.80
C ALA A 476 28.29 22.79 -0.05
N ASN A 477 29.33 23.62 -0.14
CA ASN A 477 29.36 24.80 -0.99
C ASN A 477 30.25 24.53 -2.21
N THR A 478 29.64 24.39 -3.39
CA THR A 478 30.35 24.24 -4.67
C THR A 478 30.53 25.55 -5.43
N GLY A 479 29.88 26.63 -4.98
CA GLY A 479 29.99 27.96 -5.55
C GLY A 479 31.06 28.81 -4.86
N GLU A 480 30.97 30.13 -5.07
CA GLU A 480 31.80 31.13 -4.42
C GLU A 480 31.17 31.61 -3.10
N GLY A 481 31.85 32.50 -2.37
CA GLY A 481 31.26 33.13 -1.17
C GLY A 481 31.10 32.18 0.04
N THR A 482 30.11 32.46 0.89
CA THR A 482 29.77 31.65 2.06
C THR A 482 28.28 31.43 2.13
N ILE A 483 27.86 30.17 2.21
CA ILE A 483 26.46 29.79 2.40
C ILE A 483 26.20 29.66 3.91
N HIS A 484 25.20 30.38 4.41
CA HIS A 484 24.72 30.27 5.78
C HIS A 484 23.37 29.55 5.80
N VAL A 485 23.25 28.47 6.58
CA VAL A 485 21.97 27.83 6.89
C VAL A 485 21.68 28.10 8.37
N GLY A 486 20.64 28.86 8.66
CA GLY A 486 20.18 29.19 10.00
C GLY A 486 18.92 28.43 10.41
N ASP A 487 18.75 28.27 11.72
CA ASP A 487 17.58 27.71 12.40
C ASP A 487 16.95 26.47 11.73
N TRP A 488 17.79 25.57 11.22
CA TRP A 488 17.27 24.38 10.55
C TRP A 488 16.59 23.45 11.55
N SER A 489 15.60 22.71 11.07
CA SER A 489 14.86 21.73 11.87
C SER A 489 14.55 20.48 11.05
N ILE A 490 14.28 19.38 11.75
CA ILE A 490 13.94 18.09 11.13
C ILE A 490 12.72 17.47 11.81
N LEU A 491 11.76 17.05 10.99
CA LEU A 491 10.50 16.43 11.40
C LEU A 491 10.39 15.05 10.75
N ALA A 492 10.06 14.04 11.55
CA ALA A 492 9.76 12.70 11.07
C ALA A 492 8.25 12.49 10.95
N TYR A 493 7.84 11.92 9.82
CA TYR A 493 6.55 11.29 9.59
C TYR A 493 6.74 9.80 9.80
N ALA A 494 6.08 9.24 10.82
CA ALA A 494 6.39 7.89 11.32
C ALA A 494 5.14 7.09 11.69
N ALA A 495 5.35 5.79 11.85
CA ALA A 495 4.34 4.82 12.27
C ALA A 495 4.90 3.86 13.32
N GLY A 496 4.04 3.43 14.26
CA GLY A 496 4.30 2.31 15.16
C GLY A 496 5.71 2.27 15.76
N ASN A 497 6.21 1.07 16.09
CA ASN A 497 7.62 0.86 16.39
C ASN A 497 8.33 0.27 15.18
N ALA A 498 9.64 0.49 15.05
CA ALA A 498 10.46 -0.07 13.98
C ALA A 498 10.69 -1.59 14.12
N SER A 499 10.46 -2.15 15.31
CA SER A 499 10.53 -3.60 15.57
C SER A 499 9.13 -4.22 15.56
N GLY A 500 9.01 -5.40 14.94
CA GLY A 500 7.74 -6.09 14.74
C GLY A 500 7.05 -5.75 13.40
N GLY A 501 5.90 -6.38 13.15
CA GLY A 501 5.12 -6.17 11.92
C GLY A 501 5.29 -7.28 10.87
N THR A 502 5.44 -6.87 9.61
CA THR A 502 5.32 -7.74 8.45
C THR A 502 6.57 -7.70 7.59
N GLN A 503 7.15 -8.87 7.32
CA GLN A 503 8.20 -9.03 6.31
C GLN A 503 7.53 -9.34 4.97
N ILE A 504 7.81 -8.51 3.96
CA ILE A 504 7.18 -8.57 2.64
C ILE A 504 8.14 -9.17 1.62
N PHE A 505 7.63 -10.05 0.78
CA PHE A 505 8.36 -10.73 -0.28
C PHE A 505 7.65 -10.53 -1.61
N THR A 506 8.44 -10.28 -2.65
CA THR A 506 7.99 -10.17 -4.05
C THR A 506 8.73 -11.18 -4.92
N ASP A 507 8.37 -11.30 -6.19
CA ASP A 507 9.09 -12.15 -7.15
C ASP A 507 10.59 -11.79 -7.30
N GLU A 508 11.01 -10.60 -6.85
CA GLU A 508 12.43 -10.22 -6.82
C GLU A 508 13.23 -10.91 -5.69
N PHE A 509 12.58 -11.58 -4.73
CA PHE A 509 13.25 -12.23 -3.60
C PHE A 509 14.38 -13.18 -4.01
N THR A 510 14.11 -14.04 -4.99
CA THR A 510 15.09 -15.02 -5.51
C THR A 510 16.30 -14.30 -6.12
N ARG A 511 16.07 -13.20 -6.83
CA ARG A 511 17.17 -12.37 -7.37
C ARG A 511 18.03 -11.81 -6.25
N PHE A 512 17.42 -11.13 -5.27
CA PHE A 512 18.19 -10.49 -4.20
C PHE A 512 18.89 -11.49 -3.29
N THR A 513 18.33 -12.68 -3.08
CA THR A 513 19.01 -13.73 -2.31
C THR A 513 20.23 -14.28 -3.05
N ASN A 514 20.19 -14.37 -4.39
CA ASN A 514 21.37 -14.73 -5.18
C ASN A 514 22.48 -13.68 -5.11
N GLU A 515 22.11 -12.38 -5.09
CA GLU A 515 23.06 -11.28 -4.98
C GLU A 515 23.59 -11.08 -3.55
N GLN A 516 22.73 -11.28 -2.56
CA GLN A 516 22.99 -11.11 -1.12
C GLN A 516 22.43 -12.31 -0.33
N PRO A 517 23.19 -13.42 -0.22
CA PRO A 517 22.70 -14.66 0.40
C PRO A 517 22.19 -14.53 1.85
N GLY A 518 22.59 -13.47 2.56
CA GLY A 518 22.09 -13.19 3.91
C GLY A 518 20.58 -12.93 3.98
N ARG A 519 19.95 -12.54 2.87
CA ARG A 519 18.50 -12.28 2.78
C ARG A 519 17.64 -13.54 2.95
N GLY A 520 18.21 -14.73 2.78
CA GLY A 520 17.52 -16.00 3.02
C GLY A 520 17.37 -16.38 4.50
N MET A 521 17.89 -15.57 5.44
CA MET A 521 17.75 -15.79 6.88
C MET A 521 16.66 -14.87 7.45
N LEU A 522 15.50 -15.45 7.75
CA LEU A 522 14.32 -14.73 8.22
C LEU A 522 14.19 -14.84 9.74
N ASP A 523 13.94 -13.71 10.41
CA ASP A 523 13.87 -13.62 11.87
C ASP A 523 12.62 -12.83 12.28
N ALA A 524 11.85 -13.36 13.23
CA ALA A 524 10.61 -12.75 13.71
C ALA A 524 10.82 -11.39 14.39
N VAL A 525 12.05 -11.05 14.80
CA VAL A 525 12.37 -9.69 15.29
C VAL A 525 12.17 -8.60 14.23
N ASN A 526 12.27 -8.97 12.95
CA ASN A 526 11.99 -8.07 11.81
C ASN A 526 10.50 -8.06 11.43
N GLY A 527 9.65 -8.80 12.16
CA GLY A 527 8.23 -8.95 11.89
C GLY A 527 7.78 -10.41 12.02
N SER A 528 6.69 -10.65 12.75
CA SER A 528 6.13 -11.99 12.98
C SER A 528 5.20 -12.46 11.86
N THR A 529 4.91 -11.63 10.87
CA THR A 529 4.15 -11.98 9.66
C THR A 529 5.12 -12.18 8.49
N LEU A 530 5.03 -13.32 7.82
CA LEU A 530 5.66 -13.56 6.52
C LEU A 530 4.63 -13.32 5.43
N ASN A 531 4.81 -12.27 4.63
CA ASN A 531 3.89 -11.91 3.55
C ASN A 531 4.51 -12.04 2.17
N ALA A 532 4.17 -13.13 1.49
CA ALA A 532 4.57 -13.42 0.11
C ALA A 532 3.41 -13.29 -0.88
N ALA A 533 2.39 -12.47 -0.59
CA ALA A 533 1.25 -12.28 -1.48
C ALA A 533 1.66 -11.79 -2.89
N ALA A 534 2.73 -10.99 -2.98
CA ALA A 534 3.30 -10.50 -4.24
C ALA A 534 4.23 -11.50 -4.96
N VAL A 535 4.19 -12.79 -4.60
CA VAL A 535 4.97 -13.85 -5.25
C VAL A 535 4.05 -14.66 -6.16
N THR A 536 4.42 -14.83 -7.42
CA THR A 536 3.61 -15.56 -8.42
C THR A 536 3.94 -17.05 -8.47
N SER A 537 5.04 -17.46 -7.85
CA SER A 537 5.55 -18.83 -7.83
C SER A 537 5.28 -19.53 -6.50
N ASP A 538 5.37 -20.86 -6.49
CA ASP A 538 5.10 -21.66 -5.28
C ASP A 538 5.94 -21.19 -4.07
N VAL A 539 5.24 -20.91 -2.97
CA VAL A 539 5.75 -20.56 -1.65
C VAL A 539 5.51 -21.73 -0.68
N GLY A 540 6.51 -22.03 0.13
CA GLY A 540 6.40 -22.99 1.21
C GLY A 540 6.87 -22.37 2.52
N PHE A 541 5.97 -22.17 3.48
CA PHE A 541 6.33 -21.78 4.84
C PHE A 541 5.99 -22.91 5.80
N ASP A 542 7.00 -23.39 6.53
CA ASP A 542 6.87 -24.50 7.48
C ASP A 542 7.43 -24.10 8.84
N LEU A 543 6.52 -23.76 9.76
CA LEU A 543 6.87 -23.39 11.14
C LEU A 543 7.03 -24.61 12.06
N SER A 544 6.71 -25.82 11.59
CA SER A 544 6.85 -27.07 12.35
C SER A 544 8.30 -27.57 12.42
N GLY A 545 9.20 -26.93 11.67
CA GLY A 545 10.62 -27.26 11.60
C GLY A 545 11.04 -27.98 10.30
N GLY A 546 10.14 -28.06 9.32
CA GLY A 546 10.49 -28.51 7.97
C GLY A 546 11.12 -27.41 7.11
N ALA A 547 11.21 -27.66 5.80
CA ALA A 547 11.91 -26.79 4.87
C ALA A 547 10.99 -25.71 4.30
N SER A 548 11.40 -24.45 4.41
CA SER A 548 10.70 -23.29 3.83
C SER A 548 11.38 -22.81 2.55
N ARG A 549 10.59 -22.30 1.60
CA ARG A 549 11.04 -21.80 0.30
C ARG A 549 10.17 -20.65 -0.21
N ILE A 550 10.76 -19.74 -0.99
CA ILE A 550 10.04 -18.69 -1.73
C ILE A 550 10.54 -18.71 -3.16
N GLY A 551 9.66 -18.95 -4.14
CA GLY A 551 10.03 -18.94 -5.56
C GLY A 551 11.21 -19.85 -5.91
N GLY A 552 11.26 -21.03 -5.28
CA GLY A 552 12.32 -22.03 -5.45
C GLY A 552 13.62 -21.75 -4.68
N THR A 553 13.72 -20.63 -3.97
CA THR A 553 14.85 -20.31 -3.07
C THR A 553 14.56 -20.83 -1.67
N ASP A 554 15.46 -21.65 -1.11
CA ASP A 554 15.37 -22.10 0.29
C ASP A 554 15.54 -20.92 1.25
N VAL A 555 14.71 -20.87 2.30
CA VAL A 555 14.82 -19.89 3.39
C VAL A 555 15.00 -20.57 4.73
N THR A 556 15.79 -19.95 5.60
CA THR A 556 16.00 -20.39 6.98
C THR A 556 15.22 -19.50 7.93
N LEU A 557 14.36 -20.10 8.75
CA LEU A 557 13.65 -19.40 9.83
C LEU A 557 14.50 -19.48 11.10
N ALA A 558 15.04 -18.35 11.55
CA ALA A 558 15.92 -18.28 12.71
C ALA A 558 15.19 -18.68 14.01
N ASP A 559 13.94 -18.23 14.16
CA ASP A 559 13.01 -18.64 15.21
C ASP A 559 11.62 -18.87 14.61
N ALA A 560 11.38 -20.10 14.13
CA ALA A 560 10.07 -20.51 13.62
C ALA A 560 8.94 -20.32 14.64
N GLY A 561 9.25 -20.39 15.95
CA GLY A 561 8.29 -20.20 17.04
C GLY A 561 7.91 -18.73 17.26
N GLY A 562 8.62 -17.78 16.65
CA GLY A 562 8.32 -16.34 16.72
C GLY A 562 7.29 -15.88 15.68
N PHE A 563 7.07 -16.64 14.60
CA PHE A 563 6.12 -16.28 13.54
C PHE A 563 4.68 -16.67 13.91
N ARG A 564 3.73 -15.84 13.47
CA ARG A 564 2.29 -16.02 13.77
C ARG A 564 1.42 -16.05 12.51
N HIS A 565 1.80 -15.29 11.48
CA HIS A 565 0.98 -15.15 10.28
C HIS A 565 1.78 -15.55 9.04
N LEU A 566 1.19 -16.40 8.21
CA LEU A 566 1.77 -16.88 6.96
C LEU A 566 0.85 -16.47 5.82
N ILE A 567 1.37 -15.71 4.87
CA ILE A 567 0.63 -15.24 3.70
C ILE A 567 1.42 -15.61 2.45
N SER A 568 0.75 -16.24 1.48
CA SER A 568 1.33 -16.62 0.19
C SER A 568 0.54 -16.02 -0.98
N GLY A 569 1.06 -16.22 -2.20
CA GLY A 569 0.61 -15.52 -3.40
C GLY A 569 -0.13 -16.43 -4.38
N ASP A 570 0.16 -16.30 -5.67
CA ASP A 570 -0.61 -16.95 -6.74
C ASP A 570 -0.07 -18.35 -7.12
N GLY A 571 0.86 -18.90 -6.33
CA GLY A 571 1.48 -20.21 -6.53
C GLY A 571 0.60 -21.37 -6.06
N ASN A 572 1.11 -22.61 -6.12
CA ASN A 572 0.51 -23.74 -5.40
C ASN A 572 1.27 -23.91 -4.09
N ASP A 573 0.75 -23.26 -3.06
CA ASP A 573 1.52 -22.96 -1.86
C ASP A 573 1.32 -24.00 -0.76
N ILE A 574 2.29 -24.06 0.14
CA ILE A 574 2.26 -24.91 1.34
C ILE A 574 2.48 -24.02 2.56
N LEU A 575 1.47 -23.88 3.41
CA LEU A 575 1.54 -23.12 4.66
C LEU A 575 1.32 -24.06 5.84
N ILE A 576 2.32 -24.23 6.69
CA ILE A 576 2.26 -25.10 7.88
C ILE A 576 2.57 -24.26 9.11
N GLY A 577 1.59 -24.14 9.99
CA GLY A 577 1.69 -23.48 11.29
C GLY A 577 2.52 -24.26 12.31
N ASN A 578 2.54 -23.77 13.54
CA ASN A 578 3.23 -24.37 14.68
C ASN A 578 2.22 -24.75 15.77
N GLY A 579 2.65 -24.82 17.04
CA GLY A 579 1.77 -25.15 18.16
C GLY A 579 1.09 -23.93 18.81
N ALA A 580 1.19 -22.76 18.19
CA ALA A 580 0.52 -21.54 18.62
C ALA A 580 -0.55 -21.15 17.61
N SER A 581 -1.53 -20.36 18.04
CA SER A 581 -2.56 -19.82 17.16
C SER A 581 -1.95 -19.07 15.97
N ASN A 582 -2.22 -19.55 14.76
CA ASN A 582 -1.72 -18.99 13.51
C ASN A 582 -2.85 -18.46 12.61
N ILE A 583 -2.48 -17.49 11.79
CA ILE A 583 -3.32 -17.01 10.70
C ILE A 583 -2.63 -17.38 9.39
N LEU A 584 -3.36 -18.11 8.56
CA LEU A 584 -2.90 -18.55 7.25
C LEU A 584 -3.74 -17.87 6.18
N MET A 585 -3.11 -17.32 5.17
CA MET A 585 -3.79 -16.69 4.04
C MET A 585 -3.08 -17.09 2.75
N ALA A 586 -3.67 -18.00 2.01
CA ALA A 586 -3.18 -18.33 0.68
C ALA A 586 -3.85 -17.42 -0.36
N GLY A 587 -3.13 -17.15 -1.45
CA GLY A 587 -3.66 -16.43 -2.60
C GLY A 587 -4.37 -17.40 -3.56
N ARG A 588 -4.08 -17.27 -4.85
CA ARG A 588 -4.63 -18.16 -5.88
C ARG A 588 -3.93 -19.53 -5.86
N GLY A 589 -4.40 -20.45 -6.70
CA GLY A 589 -3.77 -21.75 -6.91
C GLY A 589 -4.36 -22.89 -6.10
N ASP A 590 -3.72 -24.06 -6.16
CA ASP A 590 -4.12 -25.24 -5.40
C ASP A 590 -3.24 -25.36 -4.14
N ASN A 591 -3.72 -24.83 -3.02
CA ASN A 591 -2.92 -24.64 -1.81
C ASN A 591 -3.14 -25.73 -0.76
N HIS A 592 -2.10 -25.99 0.03
CA HIS A 592 -2.14 -26.88 1.19
C HIS A 592 -1.84 -26.09 2.47
N LEU A 593 -2.83 -26.02 3.36
CA LEU A 593 -2.74 -25.27 4.60
C LEU A 593 -2.94 -26.24 5.78
N ASP A 594 -2.03 -26.18 6.74
CA ASP A 594 -2.10 -26.94 7.99
C ASP A 594 -1.87 -25.97 9.16
N GLY A 595 -2.86 -25.78 10.03
CA GLY A 595 -2.72 -24.90 11.20
C GLY A 595 -1.73 -25.42 12.24
N GLY A 596 -1.59 -26.74 12.34
CA GLY A 596 -0.82 -27.37 13.41
C GLY A 596 -1.65 -27.52 14.68
N GLY A 597 -1.24 -26.87 15.77
CA GLY A 597 -1.99 -26.86 17.02
C GLY A 597 -2.12 -25.44 17.56
N GLY A 598 -3.04 -25.23 18.50
CA GLY A 598 -3.51 -23.88 18.83
C GLY A 598 -4.80 -23.55 18.09
N LEU A 599 -5.25 -22.29 18.16
CA LEU A 599 -6.45 -21.83 17.46
C LEU A 599 -6.05 -21.24 16.11
N ASP A 600 -6.31 -21.96 15.02
CA ASP A 600 -5.85 -21.59 13.69
C ASP A 600 -6.97 -21.08 12.80
N VAL A 601 -6.64 -20.02 12.05
CA VAL A 601 -7.59 -19.30 11.21
C VAL A 601 -7.07 -19.21 9.79
N VAL A 602 -7.88 -19.66 8.83
CA VAL A 602 -7.64 -19.40 7.42
C VAL A 602 -8.42 -18.15 7.02
N ARG A 603 -7.71 -17.14 6.55
CA ARG A 603 -8.29 -15.91 6.01
C ARG A 603 -8.44 -16.02 4.49
N LEU A 604 -9.62 -15.68 4.01
CA LEU A 604 -9.97 -15.66 2.60
C LEU A 604 -10.07 -14.20 2.14
N ILE A 605 -9.74 -13.96 0.87
CA ILE A 605 -9.64 -12.61 0.30
C ILE A 605 -11.02 -11.96 0.14
N GLY A 606 -12.05 -12.75 -0.21
CA GLY A 606 -13.39 -12.24 -0.52
C GLY A 606 -14.48 -12.60 0.50
N ASP A 607 -15.69 -12.16 0.20
CA ASP A 607 -16.92 -12.55 0.92
C ASP A 607 -17.19 -14.06 0.80
N PHE A 608 -17.95 -14.59 1.75
CA PHE A 608 -18.37 -16.00 1.80
C PHE A 608 -19.06 -16.48 0.51
N ALA A 609 -19.77 -15.60 -0.18
CA ALA A 609 -20.47 -15.92 -1.43
C ALA A 609 -19.53 -16.27 -2.60
N ASN A 610 -18.25 -15.87 -2.51
CA ASN A 610 -17.22 -16.16 -3.50
C ASN A 610 -16.57 -17.54 -3.33
N TYR A 611 -17.07 -18.38 -2.42
CA TYR A 611 -16.45 -19.66 -2.11
C TYR A 611 -17.45 -20.80 -1.99
N GLU A 612 -17.03 -21.97 -2.45
CA GLU A 612 -17.69 -23.25 -2.16
C GLU A 612 -16.87 -24.01 -1.11
N ILE A 613 -17.54 -24.48 -0.04
CA ILE A 613 -16.89 -25.15 1.08
C ILE A 613 -17.38 -26.60 1.19
N GLU A 614 -16.46 -27.55 1.12
CA GLU A 614 -16.71 -28.97 1.35
C GLU A 614 -15.97 -29.46 2.59
N ARG A 615 -16.69 -30.08 3.53
CA ARG A 615 -16.13 -30.57 4.80
C ARG A 615 -16.02 -32.09 4.78
N PHE A 616 -14.84 -32.60 5.09
CA PHE A 616 -14.56 -34.02 5.26
C PHE A 616 -14.27 -34.33 6.73
N GLU A 617 -14.05 -35.61 7.05
CA GLU A 617 -13.71 -36.06 8.40
C GLU A 617 -12.35 -35.50 8.87
N ASP A 618 -11.39 -35.38 7.96
CA ASP A 618 -9.98 -35.05 8.25
C ASP A 618 -9.52 -33.71 7.69
N ARG A 619 -10.35 -33.03 6.87
CA ARG A 619 -9.97 -31.80 6.18
C ARG A 619 -11.16 -30.97 5.72
N VAL A 620 -10.88 -29.74 5.32
CA VAL A 620 -11.83 -28.85 4.61
C VAL A 620 -11.26 -28.51 3.24
N SER A 621 -12.12 -28.45 2.23
CA SER A 621 -11.78 -27.91 0.91
C SER A 621 -12.55 -26.62 0.69
N VAL A 622 -11.84 -25.57 0.26
CA VAL A 622 -12.40 -24.27 -0.10
C VAL A 622 -12.07 -24.00 -1.55
N ARG A 623 -13.08 -23.75 -2.39
CA ARG A 623 -12.91 -23.46 -3.82
C ARG A 623 -13.36 -22.05 -4.13
N GLY A 624 -12.51 -21.28 -4.81
CA GLY A 624 -12.83 -19.93 -5.29
C GLY A 624 -13.85 -19.95 -6.43
N ASN A 625 -14.82 -19.04 -6.35
CA ASN A 625 -15.91 -18.83 -7.32
C ASN A 625 -16.07 -17.32 -7.57
N GLY A 626 -15.73 -16.86 -8.77
CA GLY A 626 -15.69 -15.44 -9.13
C GLY A 626 -14.35 -14.78 -8.79
N LEU A 627 -14.02 -14.64 -7.50
CA LEU A 627 -12.71 -14.18 -7.05
C LEU A 627 -11.77 -15.38 -6.90
N ALA A 628 -10.53 -15.27 -7.41
CA ALA A 628 -9.57 -16.39 -7.44
C ALA A 628 -10.18 -17.65 -8.07
N GLU A 629 -11.02 -17.47 -9.10
CA GLU A 629 -11.85 -18.52 -9.69
C GLU A 629 -11.02 -19.75 -10.10
N GLY A 630 -11.43 -20.92 -9.63
CA GLY A 630 -10.78 -22.19 -9.94
C GLY A 630 -9.69 -22.61 -8.95
N SER A 631 -9.26 -21.73 -8.05
CA SER A 631 -8.33 -22.04 -6.95
C SER A 631 -8.98 -23.02 -5.95
N VAL A 632 -8.18 -23.89 -5.34
CA VAL A 632 -8.64 -24.89 -4.38
C VAL A 632 -7.68 -24.99 -3.21
N ASP A 633 -8.15 -24.58 -2.04
CA ASP A 633 -7.40 -24.73 -0.80
C ASP A 633 -7.81 -26.02 -0.10
N THR A 634 -6.83 -26.77 0.37
CA THR A 634 -7.02 -27.97 1.20
C THR A 634 -6.47 -27.71 2.59
N LEU A 635 -7.37 -27.68 3.58
CA LEU A 635 -7.10 -27.22 4.94
C LEU A 635 -7.12 -28.38 5.94
N TYR A 636 -6.13 -28.43 6.83
CA TYR A 636 -6.00 -29.39 7.93
C TYR A 636 -5.76 -28.64 9.25
N ASN A 637 -6.29 -29.16 10.35
CA ASN A 637 -6.09 -28.57 11.69
C ASN A 637 -6.38 -27.06 11.72
N VAL A 638 -7.52 -26.65 11.16
CA VAL A 638 -7.98 -25.27 11.14
C VAL A 638 -9.32 -25.22 11.84
N GLU A 639 -9.50 -24.25 12.74
CA GLU A 639 -10.75 -24.08 13.47
C GLU A 639 -11.70 -23.12 12.78
N LEU A 640 -11.18 -22.03 12.19
CA LEU A 640 -12.00 -20.94 11.66
C LEU A 640 -11.63 -20.55 10.23
N LEU A 641 -12.66 -20.22 9.46
CA LEU A 641 -12.56 -19.57 8.16
C LEU A 641 -13.06 -18.14 8.31
N HIS A 642 -12.21 -17.18 7.97
CA HIS A 642 -12.51 -15.74 8.04
C HIS A 642 -12.64 -15.16 6.63
N PHE A 643 -13.86 -14.80 6.26
CA PHE A 643 -14.21 -14.11 5.02
C PHE A 643 -14.37 -12.62 5.29
N ALA A 644 -14.35 -11.81 4.24
CA ALA A 644 -14.51 -10.35 4.36
C ALA A 644 -15.84 -9.94 5.05
N ASP A 645 -16.91 -10.72 4.90
CA ASP A 645 -18.23 -10.42 5.47
C ASP A 645 -18.59 -11.24 6.73
N ARG A 646 -17.86 -12.32 7.07
CA ARG A 646 -18.21 -13.21 8.19
C ARG A 646 -17.09 -14.16 8.63
N VAL A 647 -17.27 -14.74 9.82
CA VAL A 647 -16.51 -15.89 10.32
C VAL A 647 -17.37 -17.16 10.27
N VAL A 648 -16.76 -18.29 9.93
CA VAL A 648 -17.41 -19.60 9.89
C VAL A 648 -16.50 -20.66 10.53
N LEU A 649 -17.06 -21.63 11.26
CA LEU A 649 -16.28 -22.76 11.75
C LEU A 649 -15.87 -23.68 10.59
N ALA A 650 -14.60 -24.06 10.56
CA ALA A 650 -14.09 -25.05 9.62
C ALA A 650 -14.75 -26.42 9.84
N HIS A 651 -14.95 -26.82 11.10
CA HIS A 651 -15.68 -28.03 11.50
C HIS A 651 -16.94 -27.70 12.30
N ILE A 652 -18.08 -28.29 11.93
CA ILE A 652 -19.35 -28.10 12.63
C ILE A 652 -19.42 -29.09 13.80
N PRO A 653 -19.58 -28.62 15.06
CA PRO A 653 -19.71 -29.51 16.21
C PRO A 653 -20.93 -30.43 16.05
N VAL A 654 -20.81 -31.71 16.40
CA VAL A 654 -21.92 -32.69 16.31
C VAL A 654 -22.38 -33.24 17.66
N ASP A 655 -21.52 -33.21 18.69
CA ASP A 655 -21.81 -33.74 20.03
C ASP A 655 -21.28 -32.81 21.12
N MET A 656 -21.85 -31.60 21.21
CA MET A 656 -21.42 -30.63 22.22
C MET A 656 -21.68 -31.12 23.64
N GLN A 657 -20.62 -31.11 24.45
CA GLN A 657 -20.67 -31.46 25.87
C GLN A 657 -21.18 -30.26 26.69
N PRO A 658 -21.58 -30.48 27.97
CA PRO A 658 -22.03 -29.39 28.83
C PRO A 658 -21.05 -28.22 28.84
N ASN A 659 -21.60 -27.01 28.90
CA ASN A 659 -20.84 -25.75 28.82
C ASN A 659 -20.23 -25.49 27.44
N VAL A 660 -20.91 -25.90 26.35
CA VAL A 660 -20.47 -25.74 24.96
C VAL A 660 -19.02 -26.13 24.74
N PHE A 661 -18.64 -27.27 25.32
CA PHE A 661 -17.33 -27.87 25.11
C PHE A 661 -17.37 -28.76 23.86
N ASP A 662 -16.44 -28.53 22.95
CA ASP A 662 -16.29 -29.28 21.71
C ASP A 662 -15.05 -30.19 21.81
N GLU A 663 -15.28 -31.49 21.97
CA GLU A 663 -14.22 -32.49 22.08
C GLU A 663 -13.31 -32.52 20.85
N ALA A 664 -13.87 -32.42 19.64
CA ALA A 664 -13.09 -32.52 18.42
C ALA A 664 -12.16 -31.32 18.27
N SER A 665 -12.72 -30.11 18.40
CA SER A 665 -11.92 -28.87 18.39
C SER A 665 -10.90 -28.85 19.52
N TYR A 666 -11.26 -29.29 20.73
CA TYR A 666 -10.33 -29.31 21.85
C TYR A 666 -9.12 -30.21 21.60
N LEU A 667 -9.31 -31.39 21.03
CA LEU A 667 -8.19 -32.30 20.74
C LEU A 667 -7.32 -31.79 19.59
N ALA A 668 -7.92 -31.20 18.54
CA ALA A 668 -7.18 -30.60 17.43
C ALA A 668 -6.25 -29.45 17.90
N GLN A 669 -6.78 -28.54 18.71
CA GLN A 669 -5.99 -27.44 19.27
C GLN A 669 -4.92 -27.92 20.29
N ASN A 670 -5.01 -29.16 20.79
CA ASN A 670 -4.17 -29.68 21.87
C ASN A 670 -3.59 -31.07 21.53
N PRO A 671 -2.61 -31.16 20.62
CA PRO A 671 -2.02 -32.43 20.19
C PRO A 671 -1.41 -33.25 21.34
N ASP A 672 -0.94 -32.60 22.41
CA ASP A 672 -0.45 -33.27 23.62
C ASP A 672 -1.56 -34.05 24.35
N VAL A 673 -2.78 -33.51 24.38
CA VAL A 673 -3.94 -34.15 24.99
C VAL A 673 -4.50 -35.23 24.08
N GLU A 674 -4.57 -34.99 22.78
CA GLU A 674 -4.95 -36.01 21.80
C GLU A 674 -4.06 -37.25 21.93
N ALA A 675 -2.74 -37.06 21.96
CA ALA A 675 -1.79 -38.15 22.17
C ALA A 675 -2.05 -38.90 23.49
N ALA A 676 -2.38 -38.20 24.57
CA ALA A 676 -2.69 -38.81 25.87
C ALA A 676 -4.00 -39.62 25.85
N VAL A 677 -5.03 -39.14 25.13
CA VAL A 677 -6.31 -39.85 24.94
C VAL A 677 -6.10 -41.11 24.10
N LEU A 678 -5.37 -41.00 22.98
CA LEU A 678 -5.01 -42.14 22.13
C LEU A 678 -4.17 -43.18 22.87
N ALA A 679 -3.29 -42.74 23.77
CA ALA A 679 -2.50 -43.61 24.64
C ALA A 679 -3.30 -44.18 25.83
N LEU A 680 -4.61 -43.90 25.94
CA LEU A 680 -5.49 -44.32 27.03
C LEU A 680 -5.01 -43.86 28.43
N GLN A 681 -4.29 -42.74 28.49
CA GLN A 681 -3.82 -42.14 29.75
C GLN A 681 -4.90 -41.24 30.36
N ILE A 682 -5.75 -40.65 29.52
CA ILE A 682 -6.91 -39.82 29.89
C ILE A 682 -8.13 -40.34 29.13
N THR A 683 -9.33 -40.16 29.69
CA THR A 683 -10.56 -40.76 29.11
C THR A 683 -11.07 -39.99 27.89
N SER A 684 -10.95 -38.66 27.90
CA SER A 684 -11.36 -37.76 26.83
C SER A 684 -10.71 -36.39 27.01
N GLY A 685 -10.74 -35.55 25.99
CA GLY A 685 -10.40 -34.13 26.05
C GLY A 685 -11.24 -33.40 27.10
N PHE A 686 -12.54 -33.70 27.20
CA PHE A 686 -13.42 -33.14 28.24
C PHE A 686 -12.96 -33.50 29.66
N ASP A 687 -12.51 -34.75 29.89
CA ASP A 687 -11.95 -35.16 31.19
C ASP A 687 -10.65 -34.41 31.50
N HIS A 688 -9.80 -34.18 30.49
CA HIS A 688 -8.62 -33.33 30.65
C HIS A 688 -9.01 -31.88 30.97
N TYR A 689 -9.92 -31.28 30.21
CA TYR A 689 -10.32 -29.89 30.35
C TYR A 689 -10.87 -29.58 31.75
N MET A 690 -11.77 -30.43 32.24
CA MET A 690 -12.39 -30.25 33.55
C MET A 690 -11.41 -30.41 34.72
N ARG A 691 -10.32 -31.18 34.53
CA ARG A 691 -9.31 -31.41 35.58
C ARG A 691 -8.17 -30.41 35.55
N TRP A 692 -7.77 -30.00 34.35
CA TRP A 692 -6.57 -29.20 34.11
C TRP A 692 -6.80 -28.10 33.09
N GLY A 693 -7.35 -28.43 31.92
CA GLY A 693 -7.37 -27.51 30.77
C GLY A 693 -8.05 -26.15 31.04
N GLU A 694 -9.14 -26.11 31.82
CA GLU A 694 -9.79 -24.83 32.15
C GLU A 694 -8.90 -23.92 33.01
N ALA A 695 -8.16 -24.50 33.97
CA ALA A 695 -7.22 -23.77 34.82
C ALA A 695 -5.92 -23.41 34.08
N GLU A 696 -5.54 -24.21 33.08
CA GLU A 696 -4.42 -23.94 32.17
C GLU A 696 -4.75 -22.84 31.13
N GLY A 697 -6.02 -22.41 31.05
CA GLY A 697 -6.46 -21.42 30.07
C GLY A 697 -6.55 -21.99 28.65
N ARG A 698 -6.84 -23.28 28.51
CA ARG A 698 -7.10 -23.89 27.19
C ARG A 698 -8.50 -23.53 26.69
N ASN A 699 -8.69 -23.47 25.38
CA ASN A 699 -9.95 -23.09 24.78
C ASN A 699 -10.92 -24.29 24.75
N PRO A 700 -12.15 -24.18 25.27
CA PRO A 700 -13.13 -25.27 25.28
C PRO A 700 -13.81 -25.51 23.92
N ASN A 701 -13.70 -24.54 23.00
CA ASN A 701 -14.25 -24.57 21.64
C ASN A 701 -13.51 -23.52 20.78
N ALA A 702 -13.75 -23.52 19.47
CA ALA A 702 -13.12 -22.64 18.49
C ALA A 702 -13.45 -21.14 18.64
N LEU A 703 -14.53 -20.77 19.33
CA LEU A 703 -15.01 -19.37 19.39
C LEU A 703 -14.74 -18.67 20.73
N PHE A 704 -14.16 -19.36 21.70
CA PHE A 704 -13.66 -18.76 22.94
C PHE A 704 -12.13 -18.83 22.95
N ASP A 705 -11.49 -17.67 23.11
CA ASP A 705 -10.04 -17.57 23.22
C ASP A 705 -9.69 -17.02 24.61
N ALA A 706 -9.18 -17.88 25.48
CA ALA A 706 -8.84 -17.51 26.85
C ALA A 706 -7.69 -16.50 26.93
N GLN A 707 -6.68 -16.61 26.05
CA GLN A 707 -5.54 -15.70 26.06
C GLN A 707 -5.97 -14.31 25.60
N TRP A 708 -6.69 -14.23 24.48
CA TRP A 708 -7.26 -12.99 23.98
C TRP A 708 -8.23 -12.38 24.98
N TYR A 709 -9.10 -13.19 25.59
CA TYR A 709 -10.07 -12.70 26.56
C TYR A 709 -9.40 -12.04 27.76
N LEU A 710 -8.31 -12.61 28.28
CA LEU A 710 -7.58 -12.03 29.41
C LEU A 710 -6.80 -10.78 29.01
N ALA A 711 -6.25 -10.72 27.79
CA ALA A 711 -5.58 -9.54 27.27
C ALA A 711 -6.57 -8.36 27.12
N ALA A 712 -7.76 -8.63 26.58
CA ALA A 712 -8.84 -7.64 26.44
C ALA A 712 -9.50 -7.25 27.78
N ASN A 713 -9.33 -8.07 28.83
CA ASN A 713 -9.98 -7.88 30.13
C ASN A 713 -8.98 -7.98 31.30
N PRO A 714 -8.11 -6.97 31.49
CA PRO A 714 -7.08 -7.01 32.54
C PRO A 714 -7.64 -7.15 33.97
N ASP A 715 -8.86 -6.69 34.21
CA ASP A 715 -9.57 -6.86 35.49
C ASP A 715 -9.86 -8.34 35.80
N VAL A 716 -10.21 -9.13 34.78
CA VAL A 716 -10.43 -10.57 34.92
C VAL A 716 -9.11 -11.30 35.12
N ALA A 717 -8.07 -10.92 34.37
CA ALA A 717 -6.72 -11.46 34.56
C ALA A 717 -6.24 -11.23 36.01
N GLN A 718 -6.47 -10.02 36.55
CA GLN A 718 -6.16 -9.70 37.93
C GLN A 718 -7.02 -10.49 38.93
N ALA A 719 -8.30 -10.72 38.65
CA ALA A 719 -9.18 -11.52 39.49
C ALA A 719 -8.75 -12.99 39.59
N ILE A 720 -8.26 -13.57 38.49
CA ILE A 720 -7.67 -14.91 38.44
C ILE A 720 -6.36 -14.94 39.22
N HIS A 721 -5.48 -13.95 39.00
CA HIS A 721 -4.22 -13.83 39.74
C HIS A 721 -4.44 -13.74 41.26
N ASN A 722 -5.51 -13.07 41.69
CA ASN A 722 -5.90 -12.94 43.09
C ASN A 722 -6.73 -14.13 43.63
N GLU A 723 -6.89 -15.21 42.86
CA GLU A 723 -7.65 -16.42 43.23
C GLU A 723 -9.14 -16.14 43.55
N THR A 724 -9.70 -15.03 43.06
CA THR A 724 -11.11 -14.66 43.22
C THR A 724 -11.99 -15.11 42.05
N MET A 725 -11.36 -15.55 40.97
CA MET A 725 -11.97 -16.13 39.77
C MET A 725 -11.19 -17.38 39.38
N PHE A 726 -11.87 -18.45 38.94
CA PHE A 726 -11.18 -19.70 38.59
C PHE A 726 -10.49 -19.63 37.23
N SER A 727 -11.20 -19.12 36.21
CA SER A 727 -10.74 -19.11 34.82
C SER A 727 -11.40 -18.00 34.01
N ALA A 728 -10.81 -17.70 32.85
CA ALA A 728 -11.39 -16.78 31.87
C ALA A 728 -12.77 -17.27 31.40
N TYR A 729 -12.89 -18.57 31.11
CA TYR A 729 -14.11 -19.15 30.57
C TYR A 729 -15.25 -19.16 31.59
N GLN A 730 -14.94 -19.45 32.85
CA GLN A 730 -15.90 -19.35 33.96
C GLN A 730 -16.44 -17.92 34.07
N HIS A 731 -15.54 -16.92 34.03
CA HIS A 731 -15.94 -15.51 34.08
C HIS A 731 -16.89 -15.16 32.94
N TYR A 732 -16.50 -15.49 31.70
CA TYR A 732 -17.30 -15.18 30.52
C TYR A 732 -18.72 -15.74 30.63
N ARG A 733 -18.85 -17.04 30.94
CA ARG A 733 -20.15 -17.73 31.04
C ARG A 733 -21.04 -17.18 32.16
N ALA A 734 -20.47 -16.82 33.29
CA ALA A 734 -21.22 -16.35 34.44
C ALA A 734 -21.66 -14.89 34.30
N MET A 735 -20.76 -14.03 33.82
CA MET A 735 -20.86 -12.58 33.88
C MET A 735 -20.45 -11.89 32.57
N GLY A 736 -19.34 -12.30 31.95
CA GLY A 736 -18.75 -11.55 30.83
C GLY A 736 -19.69 -11.27 29.65
N TRP A 737 -20.50 -12.25 29.23
CA TRP A 737 -21.46 -12.01 28.14
C TRP A 737 -22.58 -11.02 28.53
N LYS A 738 -22.95 -10.95 29.83
CA LYS A 738 -23.94 -9.97 30.34
C LYS A 738 -23.36 -8.56 30.42
N GLU A 739 -22.05 -8.48 30.58
CA GLU A 739 -21.29 -7.23 30.58
C GLU A 739 -20.97 -6.75 29.15
N GLY A 740 -21.41 -7.49 28.11
CA GLY A 740 -21.15 -7.15 26.71
C GLY A 740 -19.72 -7.46 26.26
N ARG A 741 -18.96 -8.28 27.01
CA ARG A 741 -17.60 -8.69 26.61
C ARG A 741 -17.69 -9.75 25.52
N ASN A 742 -16.81 -9.68 24.52
CA ASN A 742 -16.70 -10.67 23.46
C ASN A 742 -15.96 -11.93 23.94
N PRO A 743 -16.28 -13.14 23.42
CA PRO A 743 -15.61 -14.39 23.80
C PRO A 743 -14.24 -14.58 23.14
N SER A 744 -14.03 -13.98 21.98
CA SER A 744 -12.79 -14.00 21.21
C SER A 744 -12.78 -12.82 20.23
N ALA A 745 -11.65 -12.66 19.56
CA ALA A 745 -11.50 -11.76 18.41
C ALA A 745 -12.49 -12.10 17.26
N TRP A 746 -12.86 -13.38 17.14
CA TRP A 746 -13.58 -13.94 16.00
C TRP A 746 -15.10 -13.92 16.12
N MET A 747 -15.63 -13.36 17.22
CA MET A 747 -17.06 -13.25 17.43
C MET A 747 -17.41 -11.94 18.13
N ASP A 748 -17.93 -10.99 17.36
CA ASP A 748 -18.60 -9.80 17.89
C ASP A 748 -19.98 -10.19 18.45
N ALA A 749 -20.04 -10.34 19.77
CA ALA A 749 -21.26 -10.69 20.47
C ALA A 749 -22.32 -9.59 20.37
N ALA A 750 -21.93 -8.32 20.28
CA ALA A 750 -22.85 -7.21 20.16
C ALA A 750 -23.48 -7.17 18.76
N ALA A 751 -22.67 -7.33 17.71
CA ALA A 751 -23.16 -7.46 16.34
C ALA A 751 -24.08 -8.67 16.18
N TYR A 752 -23.70 -9.81 16.77
CA TYR A 752 -24.54 -11.01 16.78
C TYR A 752 -25.91 -10.75 17.42
N LEU A 753 -25.95 -10.14 18.60
CA LEU A 753 -27.23 -9.83 19.28
C LEU A 753 -28.06 -8.79 18.53
N ALA A 754 -27.42 -7.80 17.89
CA ALA A 754 -28.10 -6.81 17.07
C ALA A 754 -28.74 -7.42 15.82
N GLY A 755 -28.04 -8.37 15.17
CA GLY A 755 -28.57 -9.14 14.04
C GLY A 755 -29.61 -10.19 14.43
N ASN A 756 -29.71 -10.53 15.72
CA ASN A 756 -30.58 -11.59 16.24
C ASN A 756 -31.46 -11.10 17.42
N PRO A 757 -32.49 -10.27 17.15
CA PRO A 757 -33.31 -9.65 18.21
C PRO A 757 -34.05 -10.64 19.10
N ASP A 758 -34.35 -11.84 18.60
CA ASP A 758 -34.97 -12.93 19.35
C ASP A 758 -34.04 -13.47 20.45
N VAL A 759 -32.75 -13.62 20.15
CA VAL A 759 -31.71 -14.06 21.11
C VAL A 759 -31.48 -12.97 22.15
N ALA A 760 -31.40 -11.71 21.71
CA ALA A 760 -31.26 -10.56 22.59
C ALA A 760 -32.45 -10.46 23.57
N ALA A 761 -33.68 -10.64 23.08
CA ALA A 761 -34.88 -10.64 23.91
C ALA A 761 -34.93 -11.82 24.89
N ALA A 762 -34.40 -12.98 24.50
CA ALA A 762 -34.31 -14.16 25.36
C ALA A 762 -33.24 -14.03 26.46
N GLN A 763 -32.33 -13.04 26.36
CA GLN A 763 -31.21 -12.84 27.29
C GLN A 763 -30.37 -14.12 27.46
N VAL A 764 -30.05 -14.79 26.36
CA VAL A 764 -29.20 -15.99 26.32
C VAL A 764 -27.77 -15.59 25.98
N ASN A 765 -26.80 -16.33 26.52
CA ASN A 765 -25.40 -16.16 26.16
C ASN A 765 -25.22 -16.34 24.64
N PRO A 766 -24.72 -15.32 23.90
CA PRO A 766 -24.63 -15.36 22.44
C PRO A 766 -23.68 -16.45 21.92
N LEU A 767 -22.52 -16.68 22.56
CA LEU A 767 -21.61 -17.77 22.21
C LEU A 767 -22.33 -19.12 22.31
N GLN A 768 -23.01 -19.34 23.44
CA GLN A 768 -23.75 -20.57 23.67
C GLN A 768 -24.87 -20.75 22.65
N HIS A 769 -25.65 -19.70 22.41
CA HIS A 769 -26.75 -19.74 21.45
C HIS A 769 -26.25 -20.05 20.04
N TYR A 770 -25.17 -19.40 19.61
CA TYR A 770 -24.62 -19.62 18.27
C TYR A 770 -24.16 -21.07 18.09
N LEU A 771 -23.38 -21.58 19.03
CA LEU A 771 -22.86 -22.94 18.97
C LEU A 771 -24.00 -23.99 19.03
N GLU A 772 -24.98 -23.84 19.91
CA GLU A 772 -26.07 -24.82 20.08
C GLU A 772 -27.16 -24.74 18.99
N TYR A 773 -27.43 -23.54 18.45
CA TYR A 773 -28.57 -23.30 17.53
C TYR A 773 -28.15 -22.49 16.31
N GLY A 774 -27.50 -21.34 16.52
CA GLY A 774 -27.29 -20.34 15.46
C GLY A 774 -26.51 -20.85 14.25
N ILE A 775 -25.53 -21.74 14.45
CA ILE A 775 -24.78 -22.36 13.36
C ILE A 775 -25.65 -23.23 12.45
N TYR A 776 -26.69 -23.87 12.99
CA TYR A 776 -27.64 -24.70 12.22
C TYR A 776 -28.80 -23.87 11.63
N GLU A 777 -28.89 -22.60 12.00
CA GLU A 777 -29.90 -21.64 11.54
C GLU A 777 -29.33 -20.62 10.54
N ASP A 778 -28.12 -20.86 10.02
CA ASP A 778 -27.39 -19.96 9.11
C ASP A 778 -27.19 -18.54 9.66
N ARG A 779 -27.15 -18.37 10.98
CA ARG A 779 -26.88 -17.07 11.61
C ARG A 779 -25.43 -16.67 11.36
N ILE A 780 -25.19 -15.38 11.17
CA ILE A 780 -23.88 -14.84 10.85
C ILE A 780 -23.18 -14.38 12.13
N ILE A 781 -21.89 -14.70 12.25
CA ILE A 781 -20.96 -14.06 13.19
C ILE A 781 -19.91 -13.29 12.40
N SER A 782 -19.44 -12.18 12.96
CA SER A 782 -18.38 -11.37 12.40
C SER A 782 -17.22 -11.27 13.38
N ALA A 783 -16.02 -11.08 12.87
CA ALA A 783 -14.87 -10.74 13.69
C ALA A 783 -14.93 -9.29 14.18
N LEU A 784 -14.09 -8.94 15.15
CA LEU A 784 -13.89 -7.55 15.58
C LEU A 784 -13.06 -6.78 14.54
N GLY A 785 -13.33 -5.48 14.38
CA GLY A 785 -12.66 -4.64 13.40
C GLY A 785 -11.17 -4.40 13.69
N VAL A 786 -10.34 -4.57 12.65
CA VAL A 786 -8.98 -4.05 12.37
C VAL A 786 -7.83 -4.20 13.38
N GLU A 787 -8.06 -4.32 14.70
CA GLU A 787 -6.95 -4.37 15.69
C GLU A 787 -6.43 -5.79 15.98
N MET A 788 -7.01 -6.83 15.40
CA MET A 788 -6.66 -8.22 15.73
C MET A 788 -5.36 -8.71 15.07
N TRP A 789 -4.72 -7.86 14.27
CA TRP A 789 -3.76 -8.28 13.24
C TRP A 789 -2.41 -7.52 13.31
N ALA A 790 -2.25 -6.62 14.27
CA ALA A 790 -1.07 -5.78 14.47
C ALA A 790 -0.10 -6.36 15.52
#